data_AF-A0A8J5XGS7-F1
#
_entry.id   AF-A0A8J5XGS7-F1
#
_cell.length_a   1.000
_cell.length_b   1.000
_cell.length_c   1.000
_cell.angle_alpha   90.00
_cell.angle_beta   90.00
_cell.angle_gamma   90.00
#
_symmetry.space_group_name_H-M   'P 1'
#
loop_
_entity.id
_entity.type
_entity.pdbx_description
1 polymer ?
#
loop_
_entity_poly.entity_id
_entity_poly.type
_entity_poly.pdbx_seq_one_letter_code
_entity_poly.pdbx_strand_id
1 'polypeptide(L)'
;MRGVREVCLAALVVMMMVSWYAVNLDSELGAVGESRFRRSVSAAQRRAWSASAGQLAASDSGGGSAGSGAPAAGALVGAAPALGADGCPLGRRPYHVLMTAASGKYQEWQSRIAYYHYLKQKRLNPCSEMGGFTRLVNLPGGRPDRLVDEMPSVVVKQLSGGRGDGGDYGFIVMNRPWGVMQLLKTAHWAKIVEEYVLIMETDHLFMHPPLNKATPTSPSAFKFYYMNSKDPKFIPVIRKYWTGSLDDVDPVGPSPAIMTKTMLEKLTPAWWDFSLRMKRDDPDANREFGWVLEMWGYTLGALSLGIRHVVDPDFQCEPQGTGMDGMSLYPIYHYTFDVRTERVWSISKRTFHGRYFPKNHRLPPPCSSESHFTLTTLFNEASANLPHWEGDDAHGDETPWPPPAHHWRHDHSAPAAAGAPWPPPVAQPLASPAAFTHAVVGTGPWRFGDKVMFFLARGVVTSQKGPLGAVKGGTASSGRWRFLSDADAATGGGDGSAASAAPLIVATCGGTFELTFQLDGSRWQFRAKPVGDGGGDGGEARVGSLDAPPPKGAHRAESAQLAPGSLAAIIAGAGPFAWAGMTPAAFLREGRFQTPWGVGTWGPKRGVPNVVEATFFGIEHELTLGSAECGRLLSVRRKDGDRVPVAFTHESPCE
;
A
#
# COMPACT_ATOMS: atom_id res chain seq x y z
N MET A 1 -8.39 46.34 -46.86
CA MET A 1 -9.12 45.49 -45.88
C MET A 1 -9.20 43.99 -46.22
N ARG A 2 -8.77 43.51 -47.40
CA ARG A 2 -8.72 42.05 -47.70
C ARG A 2 -7.43 41.34 -47.21
N GLY A 3 -6.26 41.97 -47.34
CA GLY A 3 -4.98 41.33 -46.95
C GLY A 3 -4.76 41.09 -45.46
N VAL A 4 -5.36 41.88 -44.56
CA VAL A 4 -5.19 41.70 -43.10
C VAL A 4 -6.04 40.53 -42.58
N ARG A 5 -7.18 40.24 -43.21
CA ARG A 5 -8.04 39.10 -42.84
C ARG A 5 -7.42 37.76 -43.25
N GLU A 6 -6.72 37.69 -44.38
CA GLU A 6 -6.05 36.47 -44.83
C GLU A 6 -4.82 36.12 -43.97
N VAL A 7 -4.07 37.13 -43.51
CA VAL A 7 -2.92 36.93 -42.61
C VAL A 7 -3.37 36.50 -41.21
N CYS A 8 -4.45 37.07 -40.67
CA CYS A 8 -5.01 36.63 -39.39
C CYS A 8 -5.62 35.23 -39.45
N LEU A 9 -6.27 34.85 -40.56
CA LEU A 9 -6.83 33.51 -40.72
C LEU A 9 -5.72 32.45 -40.89
N ALA A 10 -4.66 32.77 -41.62
CA ALA A 10 -3.48 31.89 -41.73
C ALA A 10 -2.76 31.72 -40.39
N ALA A 11 -2.62 32.78 -39.58
CA ALA A 11 -2.02 32.71 -38.25
C ALA A 11 -2.87 31.87 -37.26
N LEU A 12 -4.20 31.95 -37.34
CA LEU A 12 -5.11 31.16 -36.51
C LEU A 12 -5.10 29.67 -36.90
N VAL A 13 -5.03 29.37 -38.21
CA VAL A 13 -4.91 27.98 -38.71
C VAL A 13 -3.55 27.38 -38.33
N VAL A 14 -2.46 28.16 -38.39
CA VAL A 14 -1.13 27.72 -37.94
C VAL A 14 -1.09 27.52 -36.42
N MET A 15 -1.70 28.40 -35.61
CA MET A 15 -1.81 28.19 -34.16
C MET A 15 -2.66 26.96 -33.81
N MET A 16 -3.79 26.72 -34.51
CA MET A 16 -4.61 25.53 -34.29
C MET A 16 -3.90 24.24 -34.72
N MET A 17 -3.13 24.27 -35.82
CA MET A 17 -2.31 23.13 -36.23
C MET A 17 -1.15 22.85 -35.27
N VAL A 18 -0.50 23.89 -34.71
CA VAL A 18 0.58 23.73 -33.72
C VAL A 18 0.03 23.22 -32.38
N SER A 19 -1.14 23.67 -31.93
CA SER A 19 -1.82 23.12 -30.75
C SER A 19 -2.29 21.67 -30.96
N TRP A 20 -2.79 21.33 -32.15
CA TRP A 20 -3.22 19.96 -32.46
C TRP A 20 -2.02 19.00 -32.60
N TYR A 21 -0.88 19.46 -33.16
CA TYR A 21 0.36 18.68 -33.21
C TYR A 21 1.01 18.50 -31.83
N ALA A 22 0.98 19.51 -30.95
CA ALA A 22 1.55 19.42 -29.60
C ALA A 22 0.75 18.47 -28.69
N VAL A 23 -0.59 18.48 -28.76
CA VAL A 23 -1.45 17.55 -27.99
C VAL A 23 -1.33 16.11 -28.50
N ASN A 24 -1.17 15.90 -29.81
CA ASN A 24 -1.01 14.55 -30.36
C ASN A 24 0.41 13.99 -30.17
N LEU A 25 1.47 14.81 -30.20
CA LEU A 25 2.84 14.33 -29.96
C LEU A 25 3.03 13.76 -28.55
N ASP A 26 2.46 14.37 -27.52
CA ASP A 26 2.54 13.86 -26.14
C ASP A 26 1.73 12.56 -25.95
N SER A 27 0.62 12.40 -26.68
CA SER A 27 -0.19 11.17 -26.66
C SER A 27 0.50 9.99 -27.40
N GLU A 28 1.19 10.26 -28.51
CA GLU A 28 1.90 9.24 -29.28
C GLU A 28 3.26 8.88 -28.66
N LEU A 29 3.98 9.84 -28.05
CA LEU A 29 5.23 9.55 -27.33
C LEU A 29 4.99 8.73 -26.04
N GLY A 30 3.87 8.98 -25.35
CA GLY A 30 3.44 8.16 -24.21
C GLY A 30 3.06 6.73 -24.61
N ALA A 31 2.27 6.56 -25.68
CA ALA A 31 1.80 5.25 -26.14
C ALA A 31 2.91 4.40 -26.82
N VAL A 32 3.81 5.04 -27.58
CA VAL A 32 4.95 4.35 -28.21
C VAL A 32 6.01 3.95 -27.17
N GLY A 33 6.21 4.76 -26.11
CA GLY A 33 7.04 4.41 -24.97
C GLY A 33 6.53 3.17 -24.20
N GLU A 34 5.22 3.09 -23.99
CA GLU A 34 4.58 1.98 -23.27
C GLU A 34 4.57 0.66 -24.08
N SER A 35 4.45 0.73 -25.41
CA SER A 35 4.49 -0.46 -26.29
C SER A 35 5.91 -1.02 -26.48
N ARG A 36 6.94 -0.17 -26.54
CA ARG A 36 8.35 -0.59 -26.52
C ARG A 36 8.76 -1.14 -25.16
N PHE A 37 8.24 -0.57 -24.06
CA PHE A 37 8.44 -1.04 -22.68
C PHE A 37 7.90 -2.47 -22.46
N ARG A 38 6.70 -2.81 -22.96
CA ARG A 38 6.17 -4.17 -22.83
C ARG A 38 7.00 -5.22 -23.59
N ARG A 39 7.59 -4.87 -24.74
CA ARG A 39 8.40 -5.82 -25.55
C ARG A 39 9.78 -6.06 -24.97
N SER A 40 10.46 -5.03 -24.45
CA SER A 40 11.81 -5.13 -23.88
C SER A 40 11.84 -5.86 -22.53
N VAL A 41 10.86 -5.63 -21.65
CA VAL A 41 10.72 -6.34 -20.36
C VAL A 41 10.57 -7.85 -20.56
N SER A 42 9.78 -8.28 -21.55
CA SER A 42 9.58 -9.72 -21.82
C SER A 42 10.84 -10.44 -22.34
N ALA A 43 11.75 -9.73 -23.02
CA ALA A 43 12.97 -10.30 -23.58
C ALA A 43 14.13 -10.31 -22.58
N ALA A 44 14.22 -9.29 -21.72
CA ALA A 44 15.18 -9.21 -20.62
C ALA A 44 14.89 -10.25 -19.52
N GLN A 45 13.60 -10.46 -19.18
CA GLN A 45 13.16 -11.51 -18.25
C GLN A 45 13.52 -12.92 -18.73
N ARG A 46 13.56 -13.17 -20.05
CA ARG A 46 13.93 -14.49 -20.61
C ARG A 46 15.44 -14.76 -20.64
N ARG A 47 16.30 -13.73 -20.68
CA ARG A 47 17.77 -13.89 -20.73
C ARG A 47 18.41 -13.90 -19.34
N ALA A 48 17.84 -13.19 -18.38
CA ALA A 48 18.29 -13.22 -16.98
C ALA A 48 18.07 -14.60 -16.33
N TRP A 49 17.07 -15.36 -16.79
CA TRP A 49 16.72 -16.68 -16.24
C TRP A 49 17.77 -17.77 -16.52
N SER A 50 18.56 -17.66 -17.60
CA SER A 50 19.52 -18.71 -17.98
C SER A 50 20.91 -18.55 -17.35
N ALA A 51 21.24 -17.39 -16.78
CA ALA A 51 22.59 -17.08 -16.27
C ALA A 51 22.76 -17.31 -14.76
N SER A 52 21.66 -17.31 -13.98
CA SER A 52 21.70 -17.46 -12.52
C SER A 52 21.81 -18.91 -12.02
N ALA A 53 21.80 -19.90 -12.92
CA ALA A 53 21.86 -21.33 -12.57
C ALA A 53 23.29 -21.90 -12.39
N GLY A 54 24.34 -21.08 -12.53
CA GLY A 54 25.71 -21.58 -12.71
C GLY A 54 26.69 -21.51 -11.54
N GLN A 55 26.49 -20.70 -10.49
CA GLN A 55 27.62 -20.35 -9.59
C GLN A 55 27.21 -20.07 -8.14
N LEU A 56 26.77 -21.10 -7.42
CA LEU A 56 26.84 -21.19 -5.95
C LEU A 56 27.08 -22.65 -5.54
N ALA A 57 28.22 -23.20 -5.98
CA ALA A 57 28.75 -24.46 -5.47
C ALA A 57 30.26 -24.29 -5.24
N ALA A 58 30.63 -23.69 -4.10
CA ALA A 58 31.90 -23.89 -3.39
C ALA A 58 32.10 -22.78 -2.35
N SER A 59 31.87 -23.10 -1.07
CA SER A 59 32.78 -22.77 0.05
C SER A 59 32.05 -23.02 1.36
N ASP A 60 32.15 -24.24 1.89
CA ASP A 60 31.84 -24.52 3.28
C ASP A 60 32.86 -25.53 3.81
N SER A 61 33.66 -25.10 4.79
CA SER A 61 34.31 -25.99 5.77
C SER A 61 34.96 -25.18 6.88
N GLY A 62 34.53 -25.42 8.12
CA GLY A 62 35.23 -24.94 9.32
C GLY A 62 34.37 -24.92 10.58
N GLY A 63 34.09 -26.09 11.15
CA GLY A 63 33.28 -26.26 12.37
C GLY A 63 33.99 -25.93 13.70
N GLY A 64 33.19 -25.87 14.77
CA GLY A 64 33.64 -25.86 16.17
C GLY A 64 32.47 -25.64 17.14
N SER A 65 32.31 -26.54 18.10
CA SER A 65 31.08 -26.82 18.85
C SER A 65 31.12 -26.40 20.33
N ALA A 66 29.92 -26.17 20.88
CA ALA A 66 29.45 -26.37 22.27
C ALA A 66 29.71 -25.31 23.36
N GLY A 67 28.62 -24.95 24.05
CA GLY A 67 28.60 -24.24 25.32
C GLY A 67 27.18 -23.82 25.75
N SER A 68 26.46 -24.72 26.41
CA SER A 68 25.09 -24.60 26.92
C SER A 68 24.91 -23.59 28.07
N GLY A 69 23.78 -22.88 28.09
CA GLY A 69 23.27 -22.18 29.28
C GLY A 69 22.07 -21.28 28.98
N ALA A 70 20.85 -21.80 29.07
CA ALA A 70 19.63 -21.01 29.01
C ALA A 70 19.22 -20.54 30.41
N PRO A 71 18.94 -19.24 30.64
CA PRO A 71 18.13 -18.82 31.77
C PRO A 71 16.67 -18.60 31.36
N ALA A 72 15.79 -18.88 32.31
CA ALA A 72 14.35 -18.88 32.22
C ALA A 72 13.75 -17.50 31.86
N ALA A 73 12.66 -17.53 31.10
CA ALA A 73 11.82 -16.39 30.79
C ALA A 73 11.06 -15.92 32.04
N GLY A 74 11.62 -14.94 32.75
CA GLY A 74 10.89 -14.10 33.69
C GLY A 74 10.22 -12.96 32.93
N ALA A 75 8.89 -12.94 32.91
CA ALA A 75 8.11 -11.81 32.40
C ALA A 75 8.40 -10.58 33.27
N LEU A 76 9.20 -9.64 32.74
CA LEU A 76 9.36 -8.32 33.32
C LEU A 76 8.07 -7.52 33.08
N VAL A 77 7.27 -7.38 34.14
CA VAL A 77 6.24 -6.35 34.20
C VAL A 77 6.97 -5.00 34.19
N GLY A 78 7.06 -4.38 33.01
CA GLY A 78 7.71 -3.09 32.84
C GLY A 78 7.00 -2.02 33.66
N ALA A 79 7.75 -1.30 34.49
CA ALA A 79 7.25 -0.12 35.20
C ALA A 79 6.63 0.87 34.21
N ALA A 80 5.50 1.47 34.57
CA ALA A 80 4.87 2.51 33.76
C ALA A 80 5.88 3.64 33.48
N PRO A 81 5.95 4.15 32.23
CA PRO A 81 6.90 5.20 31.88
C PRO A 81 6.65 6.44 32.73
N ALA A 82 7.71 7.01 33.29
CA ALA A 82 7.63 8.26 34.01
C ALA A 82 7.08 9.36 33.08
N LEU A 83 6.18 10.20 33.60
CA LEU A 83 5.52 11.27 32.86
C LEU A 83 6.27 12.60 33.06
N GLY A 84 6.31 13.40 32.00
CA GLY A 84 6.82 14.77 32.02
C GLY A 84 5.79 15.77 32.55
N ALA A 85 6.22 17.04 32.66
CA ALA A 85 5.39 18.13 33.15
C ALA A 85 4.15 18.42 32.27
N ASP A 86 4.17 17.97 31.02
CA ASP A 86 3.08 18.06 30.06
C ASP A 86 2.12 16.85 30.12
N GLY A 87 2.31 15.93 31.08
CA GLY A 87 1.51 14.72 31.24
C GLY A 87 1.80 13.63 30.21
N CYS A 88 2.83 13.80 29.37
CA CYS A 88 3.22 12.82 28.36
C CYS A 88 4.46 12.02 28.78
N PRO A 89 4.71 10.83 28.19
CA PRO A 89 5.88 10.03 28.54
C PRO A 89 7.20 10.81 28.41
N LEU A 90 8.09 10.65 29.40
CA LEU A 90 9.46 11.16 29.32
C LEU A 90 10.23 10.47 28.19
N GLY A 91 11.19 11.18 27.59
CA GLY A 91 12.07 10.63 26.55
C GLY A 91 11.52 10.69 25.12
N ARG A 92 10.36 11.33 24.90
CA ARG A 92 9.89 11.66 23.54
C ARG A 92 10.93 12.49 22.79
N ARG A 93 11.04 12.25 21.49
CA ARG A 93 11.90 12.98 20.56
C ARG A 93 11.04 13.60 19.47
N PRO A 94 10.40 14.75 19.75
CA PRO A 94 9.53 15.40 18.78
C PRO A 94 10.26 15.74 17.48
N TYR A 95 9.54 15.69 16.37
CA TYR A 95 10.02 16.12 15.07
C TYR A 95 9.13 17.20 14.46
N HIS A 96 9.73 18.14 13.75
CA HIS A 96 9.03 19.13 12.94
C HIS A 96 8.62 18.51 11.60
N VAL A 97 7.38 18.69 11.17
CA VAL A 97 6.91 18.23 9.87
C VAL A 97 7.26 19.25 8.80
N LEU A 98 8.14 18.89 7.87
CA LEU A 98 8.54 19.68 6.72
C LEU A 98 7.91 19.09 5.45
N MET A 99 6.78 19.65 5.02
CA MET A 99 6.11 19.23 3.79
C MET A 99 6.66 19.99 2.59
N THR A 100 7.26 19.28 1.64
CA THR A 100 7.74 19.87 0.38
C THR A 100 6.60 19.98 -0.61
N ALA A 101 6.46 21.16 -1.23
CA ALA A 101 5.39 21.48 -2.17
C ALA A 101 5.92 22.28 -3.37
N ALA A 102 5.16 22.23 -4.46
CA ALA A 102 5.39 23.05 -5.66
C ALA A 102 4.15 23.88 -6.01
N SER A 103 4.22 24.63 -7.10
CA SER A 103 3.15 25.51 -7.56
C SER A 103 1.97 24.75 -8.21
N GLY A 104 0.82 25.43 -8.26
CA GLY A 104 -0.35 25.03 -9.03
C GLY A 104 -1.40 24.26 -8.25
N LYS A 105 -2.64 24.27 -8.77
CA LYS A 105 -3.82 23.67 -8.13
C LYS A 105 -3.58 22.22 -7.71
N TYR A 106 -2.88 21.44 -8.52
CA TYR A 106 -2.46 20.06 -8.20
C TYR A 106 -1.82 19.97 -6.81
N GLN A 107 -0.85 20.83 -6.49
CA GLN A 107 -0.14 20.81 -5.21
C GLN A 107 -0.90 21.52 -4.10
N GLU A 108 -1.69 22.54 -4.44
CA GLU A 108 -2.49 23.28 -3.47
C GLU A 108 -3.50 22.38 -2.75
N TRP A 109 -4.38 21.67 -3.50
CA TRP A 109 -5.41 20.86 -2.86
C TRP A 109 -4.81 19.71 -2.05
N GLN A 110 -3.71 19.11 -2.55
CA GLN A 110 -2.97 18.07 -1.84
C GLN A 110 -2.40 18.59 -0.52
N SER A 111 -1.75 19.76 -0.54
CA SER A 111 -1.19 20.42 0.65
C SER A 111 -2.25 20.64 1.73
N ARG A 112 -3.45 21.09 1.34
CA ARG A 112 -4.55 21.35 2.28
C ARG A 112 -5.07 20.08 2.95
N ILE A 113 -5.24 18.99 2.18
CA ILE A 113 -5.66 17.70 2.73
C ILE A 113 -4.60 17.14 3.68
N ALA A 114 -3.33 17.17 3.29
CA ALA A 114 -2.22 16.73 4.13
C ALA A 114 -2.15 17.52 5.44
N TYR A 115 -2.29 18.85 5.37
CA TYR A 115 -2.28 19.72 6.55
C TYR A 115 -3.50 19.49 7.47
N TYR A 116 -4.69 19.28 6.90
CA TYR A 116 -5.89 18.91 7.66
C TYR A 116 -5.66 17.65 8.49
N HIS A 117 -5.09 16.60 7.88
CA HIS A 117 -4.82 15.34 8.59
C HIS A 117 -3.68 15.46 9.59
N TYR A 118 -2.66 16.28 9.32
CA TYR A 118 -1.66 16.65 10.32
C TYR A 118 -2.30 17.27 11.58
N LEU A 119 -3.17 18.27 11.41
CA LEU A 119 -3.86 18.93 12.52
C LEU A 119 -4.75 17.95 13.30
N LYS A 120 -5.47 17.08 12.58
CA LYS A 120 -6.29 16.02 13.19
C LYS A 120 -5.44 15.08 14.04
N GLN A 121 -4.34 14.55 13.50
CA GLN A 121 -3.50 13.61 14.25
C GLN A 121 -2.81 14.27 15.45
N LYS A 122 -2.36 15.52 15.32
CA LYS A 122 -1.79 16.28 16.44
C LYS A 122 -2.80 16.51 17.56
N ARG A 123 -4.06 16.80 17.22
CA ARG A 123 -5.15 16.97 18.19
C ARG A 123 -5.54 15.66 18.88
N LEU A 124 -5.67 14.58 18.12
CA LEU A 124 -6.07 13.27 18.65
C LEU A 124 -4.96 12.60 19.46
N ASN A 125 -3.70 12.93 19.20
CA ASN A 125 -2.54 12.30 19.81
C ASN A 125 -1.59 13.35 20.44
N PRO A 126 -2.01 14.06 21.50
CA PRO A 126 -1.23 15.15 22.09
C PRO A 126 0.13 14.69 22.66
N CYS A 127 0.25 13.41 23.03
CA CYS A 127 1.50 12.81 23.50
C CYS A 127 2.34 12.13 22.42
N SER A 128 1.99 12.29 21.15
CA SER A 128 2.84 11.83 20.04
C SER A 128 4.12 12.65 19.90
N GLU A 129 5.01 12.22 19.01
CA GLU A 129 6.24 12.95 18.66
C GLU A 129 6.02 13.96 17.51
N MET A 130 4.78 14.12 17.02
CA MET A 130 4.48 15.11 15.98
C MET A 130 4.53 16.54 16.55
N GLY A 131 5.58 17.28 16.18
CA GLY A 131 5.83 18.66 16.57
C GLY A 131 5.16 19.68 15.65
N GLY A 132 5.83 20.80 15.38
CA GLY A 132 5.40 21.85 14.45
C GLY A 132 5.26 21.39 13.00
N PHE A 133 4.74 22.28 12.15
CA PHE A 133 4.57 22.04 10.72
C PHE A 133 5.04 23.24 9.92
N THR A 134 5.68 22.98 8.77
CA THR A 134 6.05 23.96 7.77
C THR A 134 5.83 23.38 6.39
N ARG A 135 5.07 24.09 5.54
CA ARG A 135 5.04 23.87 4.10
C ARG A 135 6.19 24.63 3.44
N LEU A 136 7.16 23.92 2.90
CA LEU A 136 8.21 24.50 2.06
C LEU A 136 7.75 24.47 0.60
N VAL A 137 7.38 25.64 0.07
CA VAL A 137 6.77 25.75 -1.26
C VAL A 137 7.69 26.48 -2.25
N ASN A 138 8.02 25.81 -3.36
CA ASN A 138 8.78 26.40 -4.46
C ASN A 138 7.82 27.09 -5.44
N LEU A 139 7.84 28.42 -5.49
CA LEU A 139 6.94 29.21 -6.34
C LEU A 139 7.72 30.04 -7.39
N PRO A 140 7.16 30.23 -8.60
CA PRO A 140 7.77 31.09 -9.61
C PRO A 140 8.06 32.50 -9.10
N GLY A 141 9.34 32.86 -9.08
CA GLY A 141 9.81 34.15 -8.55
C GLY A 141 9.72 34.30 -7.03
N GLY A 142 9.37 33.24 -6.29
CA GLY A 142 9.20 33.29 -4.83
C GLY A 142 7.98 34.09 -4.38
N ARG A 143 6.98 34.27 -5.24
CA ARG A 143 5.74 34.98 -4.91
C ARG A 143 4.81 34.06 -4.11
N PRO A 144 4.33 34.47 -2.92
CA PRO A 144 3.39 33.68 -2.12
C PRO A 144 2.11 33.31 -2.87
N ASP A 145 1.60 32.12 -2.59
CA ASP A 145 0.24 31.72 -2.95
C ASP A 145 -0.72 32.04 -1.80
N ARG A 146 -2.03 31.83 -2.01
CA ARG A 146 -3.06 32.06 -0.99
C ARG A 146 -2.96 31.14 0.24
N LEU A 147 -2.22 30.03 0.16
CA LEU A 147 -2.15 29.04 1.23
C LEU A 147 -1.16 29.45 2.33
N VAL A 148 -0.35 30.50 2.13
CA VAL A 148 0.49 31.05 3.20
C VAL A 148 -0.31 31.59 4.38
N ASP A 149 -1.56 32.00 4.13
CA ASP A 149 -2.49 32.45 5.17
C ASP A 149 -3.22 31.28 5.85
N GLU A 150 -3.28 30.11 5.21
CA GLU A 150 -3.97 28.91 5.71
C GLU A 150 -3.06 27.99 6.52
N MET A 151 -1.77 27.89 6.17
CA MET A 151 -0.83 26.99 6.82
C MET A 151 0.58 27.59 6.93
N PRO A 152 1.33 27.31 8.01
CA PRO A 152 2.69 27.82 8.17
C PRO A 152 3.55 27.45 6.96
N SER A 153 4.04 28.46 6.25
CA SER A 153 4.69 28.27 4.96
C SER A 153 6.00 29.05 4.89
N VAL A 154 7.00 28.44 4.25
CA VAL A 154 8.21 29.13 3.77
C VAL A 154 8.18 29.10 2.25
N VAL A 155 8.05 30.28 1.66
CA VAL A 155 8.06 30.45 0.21
C VAL A 155 9.50 30.64 -0.26
N VAL A 156 9.92 29.82 -1.21
CA VAL A 156 11.26 29.87 -1.80
C VAL A 156 11.16 29.96 -3.32
N LYS A 157 12.24 30.43 -3.95
CA LYS A 157 12.25 30.63 -5.40
C LYS A 157 12.38 29.29 -6.11
N GLN A 158 11.40 28.99 -6.97
CA GLN A 158 11.48 27.87 -7.90
C GLN A 158 12.62 28.09 -8.92
N LEU A 159 13.30 27.00 -9.29
CA LEU A 159 14.20 26.95 -10.45
C LEU A 159 13.46 27.36 -11.72
N SER A 160 14.20 28.00 -12.63
CA SER A 160 13.68 28.31 -13.96
C SER A 160 13.52 27.04 -14.79
N GLY A 161 12.56 27.02 -15.70
CA GLY A 161 12.38 25.89 -16.61
C GLY A 161 13.50 25.84 -17.65
N GLY A 162 14.07 24.65 -17.89
CA GLY A 162 15.02 24.42 -18.97
C GLY A 162 16.48 24.31 -18.53
N ARG A 163 17.41 24.43 -19.49
CA ARG A 163 18.86 24.26 -19.26
C ARG A 163 19.51 25.57 -18.80
N GLY A 164 20.63 25.45 -18.09
CA GLY A 164 21.47 26.58 -17.66
C GLY A 164 21.63 26.68 -16.16
N ASP A 165 22.40 27.67 -15.71
CA ASP A 165 22.58 27.95 -14.28
C ASP A 165 21.26 28.43 -13.68
N GLY A 166 20.76 27.69 -12.68
CA GLY A 166 19.43 27.93 -12.09
C GLY A 166 18.26 27.36 -12.90
N GLY A 167 18.53 26.50 -13.89
CA GLY A 167 17.54 25.70 -14.61
C GLY A 167 17.21 24.37 -13.92
N ASP A 168 16.00 23.86 -14.13
CA ASP A 168 15.55 22.54 -13.65
C ASP A 168 15.88 21.39 -14.59
N TYR A 169 16.45 21.67 -15.77
CA TYR A 169 16.77 20.69 -16.82
C TYR A 169 15.56 19.84 -17.24
N GLY A 170 14.36 20.43 -17.21
CA GLY A 170 13.10 19.74 -17.49
C GLY A 170 12.72 18.72 -16.41
N PHE A 171 13.29 18.83 -15.22
CA PHE A 171 13.05 17.93 -14.10
C PHE A 171 12.66 18.72 -12.86
N ILE A 172 11.36 19.05 -12.78
CA ILE A 172 10.79 19.90 -11.73
C ILE A 172 11.08 19.41 -10.31
N VAL A 173 11.31 18.11 -10.13
CA VAL A 173 11.65 17.47 -8.84
C VAL A 173 12.96 18.02 -8.27
N MET A 174 13.87 18.59 -9.09
CA MET A 174 15.07 19.31 -8.62
C MET A 174 14.75 20.46 -7.67
N ASN A 175 13.53 21.02 -7.71
CA ASN A 175 13.10 22.04 -6.78
C ASN A 175 13.06 21.57 -5.32
N ARG A 176 13.00 20.25 -5.06
CA ARG A 176 12.97 19.72 -3.70
C ARG A 176 14.31 19.94 -2.97
N PRO A 177 15.47 19.41 -3.40
CA PRO A 177 16.75 19.73 -2.78
C PRO A 177 17.06 21.23 -2.82
N TRP A 178 16.71 21.91 -3.92
CA TRP A 178 16.90 23.36 -4.05
C TRP A 178 16.11 24.18 -3.03
N GLY A 179 14.86 23.80 -2.79
CA GLY A 179 14.01 24.45 -1.80
C GLY A 179 14.56 24.25 -0.40
N VAL A 180 15.04 23.04 -0.08
CA VAL A 180 15.66 22.77 1.24
C VAL A 180 16.94 23.60 1.40
N MET A 181 17.78 23.70 0.36
CA MET A 181 18.97 24.59 0.39
C MET A 181 18.63 26.04 0.71
N GLN A 182 17.49 26.54 0.22
CA GLN A 182 17.01 27.88 0.53
C GLN A 182 16.45 27.96 1.95
N LEU A 183 15.65 26.99 2.38
CA LEU A 183 15.07 26.91 3.73
C LEU A 183 16.15 27.02 4.81
N LEU A 184 17.25 26.25 4.67
CA LEU A 184 18.35 26.20 5.64
C LEU A 184 19.01 27.58 5.87
N LYS A 185 18.84 28.51 4.94
CA LYS A 185 19.38 29.88 5.02
C LYS A 185 18.38 30.88 5.62
N THR A 186 17.16 30.46 5.93
CA THR A 186 16.11 31.34 6.46
C THR A 186 16.15 31.44 7.98
N ALA A 187 15.68 32.56 8.52
CA ALA A 187 15.46 32.70 9.96
C ALA A 187 14.39 31.73 10.49
N HIS A 188 13.49 31.24 9.62
CA HIS A 188 12.48 30.24 10.00
C HIS A 188 13.10 28.92 10.44
N TRP A 189 14.11 28.44 9.70
CA TRP A 189 14.82 27.20 10.04
C TRP A 189 15.46 27.26 11.44
N ALA A 190 16.05 28.40 11.79
CA ALA A 190 16.63 28.62 13.12
C ALA A 190 15.58 28.60 14.25
N LYS A 191 14.32 28.95 13.95
CA LYS A 191 13.21 29.00 14.93
C LYS A 191 12.52 27.65 15.17
N ILE A 192 12.78 26.65 14.33
CA ILE A 192 12.27 25.29 14.55
C ILE A 192 12.91 24.74 15.83
N VAL A 193 12.09 24.48 16.84
CA VAL A 193 12.51 24.05 18.18
C VAL A 193 12.79 22.54 18.26
N GLU A 194 12.16 21.76 17.39
CA GLU A 194 12.39 20.32 17.34
C GLU A 194 13.75 20.01 16.72
N GLU A 195 14.53 19.13 17.37
CA GLU A 195 15.84 18.69 16.84
C GLU A 195 15.70 17.77 15.63
N TYR A 196 14.58 17.05 15.51
CA TYR A 196 14.30 16.17 14.39
C TYR A 196 13.34 16.84 13.41
N VAL A 197 13.43 16.44 12.14
CA VAL A 197 12.53 16.89 11.07
C VAL A 197 12.07 15.67 10.28
N LEU A 198 10.75 15.56 10.09
CA LEU A 198 10.12 14.66 9.13
C LEU A 198 9.95 15.39 7.80
N ILE A 199 10.67 14.99 6.77
CA ILE A 199 10.42 15.45 5.41
C ILE A 199 9.28 14.61 4.82
N MET A 200 8.25 15.27 4.28
CA MET A 200 7.12 14.62 3.62
C MET A 200 6.73 15.32 2.31
N GLU A 201 5.89 14.66 1.50
CA GLU A 201 5.33 15.20 0.27
C GLU A 201 3.85 15.52 0.43
N THR A 202 3.29 16.32 -0.49
CA THR A 202 1.87 16.71 -0.45
C THR A 202 0.92 15.53 -0.60
N ASP A 203 1.38 14.40 -1.13
CA ASP A 203 0.63 13.15 -1.30
C ASP A 203 0.82 12.13 -0.17
N HIS A 204 1.30 12.59 0.98
CA HIS A 204 1.29 11.85 2.24
C HIS A 204 0.12 12.28 3.12
N LEU A 205 -0.68 11.31 3.56
CA LEU A 205 -1.76 11.52 4.53
C LEU A 205 -1.45 10.80 5.84
N PHE A 206 -1.48 11.51 6.96
CA PHE A 206 -1.30 10.88 8.26
C PHE A 206 -2.57 10.13 8.70
N MET A 207 -2.45 8.81 8.81
CA MET A 207 -3.48 7.94 9.40
C MET A 207 -3.31 7.82 10.92
N HIS A 208 -2.05 7.84 11.39
CA HIS A 208 -1.68 8.03 12.78
C HIS A 208 -0.26 8.64 12.87
N PRO A 209 0.17 9.16 14.03
CA PRO A 209 1.51 9.74 14.17
C PRO A 209 2.62 8.73 13.89
N PRO A 210 3.58 9.03 13.00
CA PRO A 210 4.79 8.22 12.87
C PRO A 210 5.64 8.24 14.14
N LEU A 211 6.22 7.09 14.49
CA LEU A 211 7.22 6.98 15.55
C LEU A 211 8.57 7.51 15.05
N ASN A 212 9.28 8.27 15.88
CA ASN A 212 10.63 8.70 15.58
C ASN A 212 11.62 7.54 15.82
N LYS A 213 11.89 6.77 14.77
CA LYS A 213 12.91 5.71 14.75
C LYS A 213 14.34 6.26 14.50
N ALA A 214 14.49 7.55 14.23
CA ALA A 214 15.81 8.14 13.98
C ALA A 214 16.63 8.28 15.26
N THR A 215 17.94 8.36 15.10
CA THR A 215 18.92 8.67 16.15
C THR A 215 19.72 9.90 15.73
N PRO A 216 20.56 10.48 16.61
CA PRO A 216 21.43 11.58 16.22
C PRO A 216 22.38 11.27 15.06
N THR A 217 22.67 9.99 14.80
CA THR A 217 23.62 9.52 13.79
C THR A 217 23.00 8.70 12.67
N SER A 218 21.76 8.24 12.81
CA SER A 218 21.07 7.45 11.79
C SER A 218 19.65 7.96 11.56
N PRO A 219 19.33 8.47 10.36
CA PRO A 219 17.97 8.86 10.00
C PRO A 219 17.11 7.62 9.78
N SER A 220 15.78 7.76 9.86
CA SER A 220 14.85 6.70 9.46
C SER A 220 14.11 7.11 8.19
N ALA A 221 13.96 6.21 7.23
CA ALA A 221 13.33 6.51 5.96
C ALA A 221 12.62 5.27 5.37
N PHE A 222 11.63 5.53 4.51
CA PHE A 222 10.87 4.47 3.86
C PHE A 222 11.68 3.72 2.81
N LYS A 223 11.47 2.39 2.73
CA LYS A 223 12.07 1.51 1.73
C LYS A 223 11.32 1.56 0.40
N PHE A 224 11.94 2.13 -0.63
CA PHE A 224 11.42 2.09 -1.99
C PHE A 224 11.88 0.84 -2.74
N TYR A 225 10.94 -0.06 -3.02
CA TYR A 225 11.24 -1.35 -3.67
C TYR A 225 11.88 -1.20 -5.06
N TYR A 226 11.60 -0.11 -5.78
CA TYR A 226 12.17 0.19 -7.09
C TYR A 226 13.59 0.80 -7.01
N MET A 227 14.10 1.14 -5.83
CA MET A 227 15.48 1.62 -5.62
C MET A 227 16.43 0.47 -5.26
N ASN A 228 16.42 -0.59 -6.06
CA ASN A 228 17.26 -1.77 -5.81
C ASN A 228 18.68 -1.57 -6.38
N SER A 229 19.66 -1.27 -5.52
CA SER A 229 21.06 -1.06 -5.92
C SER A 229 21.70 -2.26 -6.64
N LYS A 230 21.14 -3.46 -6.48
CA LYS A 230 21.62 -4.71 -7.08
C LYS A 230 20.92 -5.05 -8.40
N ASP A 231 19.99 -4.22 -8.88
CA ASP A 231 19.42 -4.40 -10.21
C ASP A 231 20.52 -4.21 -11.28
N PRO A 232 20.74 -5.16 -12.20
CA PRO A 232 21.73 -5.04 -13.28
C PRO A 232 21.62 -3.75 -14.10
N LYS A 233 20.43 -3.14 -14.18
CA LYS A 233 20.20 -1.85 -14.82
C LYS A 233 20.92 -0.71 -14.09
N PHE A 234 20.92 -0.72 -12.75
CA PHE A 234 21.43 0.38 -11.94
C PHE A 234 22.90 0.23 -11.57
N ILE A 235 23.42 -0.99 -11.50
CA ILE A 235 24.81 -1.26 -11.10
C ILE A 235 25.82 -0.40 -11.90
N PRO A 236 25.79 -0.35 -13.25
CA PRO A 236 26.78 0.41 -14.01
C PRO A 236 26.75 1.91 -13.70
N VAL A 237 25.58 2.46 -13.38
CA VAL A 237 25.41 3.88 -13.03
C VAL A 237 25.89 4.12 -11.59
N ILE A 238 25.44 3.31 -10.63
CA ILE A 238 25.85 3.44 -9.22
C ILE A 238 27.37 3.35 -9.09
N ARG A 239 28.02 2.47 -9.85
CA ARG A 239 29.48 2.29 -9.83
C ARG A 239 30.28 3.52 -10.26
N LYS A 240 29.68 4.48 -10.96
CA LYS A 240 30.30 5.79 -11.26
C LYS A 240 30.41 6.68 -10.02
N TYR A 241 29.56 6.44 -9.02
CA TYR A 241 29.43 7.26 -7.81
C TYR A 241 29.86 6.53 -6.53
N TRP A 242 29.90 5.19 -6.54
CA TRP A 242 30.25 4.37 -5.38
C TRP A 242 31.00 3.09 -5.76
N THR A 243 32.21 2.92 -5.22
CA THR A 243 33.07 1.75 -5.46
C THR A 243 32.97 0.68 -4.36
N GLY A 244 32.34 1.00 -3.23
CA GLY A 244 32.16 0.08 -2.09
C GLY A 244 31.09 -0.99 -2.29
N SER A 245 30.53 -1.54 -1.21
CA SER A 245 29.48 -2.57 -1.33
C SER A 245 28.18 -1.95 -1.84
N LEU A 246 27.45 -2.67 -2.71
CA LEU A 246 26.11 -2.25 -3.13
C LEU A 246 25.09 -2.37 -1.97
N ASP A 247 25.39 -3.17 -0.95
CA ASP A 247 24.63 -3.23 0.30
C ASP A 247 24.74 -1.96 1.14
N ASP A 248 25.68 -1.07 0.80
CA ASP A 248 25.80 0.22 1.46
C ASP A 248 24.82 1.27 0.93
N VAL A 249 24.24 1.02 -0.24
CA VAL A 249 23.32 1.94 -0.90
C VAL A 249 21.91 1.66 -0.38
N ASP A 250 21.47 2.45 0.60
CA ASP A 250 20.15 2.29 1.20
C ASP A 250 19.05 2.58 0.16
N PRO A 251 18.02 1.72 0.02
CA PRO A 251 16.95 1.86 -0.97
C PRO A 251 15.88 2.88 -0.51
N VAL A 252 16.31 4.12 -0.25
CA VAL A 252 15.50 5.19 0.36
C VAL A 252 15.56 6.48 -0.44
N GLY A 253 14.54 7.32 -0.29
CA GLY A 253 14.52 8.69 -0.79
C GLY A 253 14.43 9.72 0.35
N PRO A 254 14.31 11.02 0.02
CA PRO A 254 14.22 12.08 1.03
C PRO A 254 12.89 12.12 1.78
N SER A 255 11.89 11.35 1.36
CA SER A 255 10.51 11.44 1.85
C SER A 255 9.80 10.09 1.75
N PRO A 256 9.10 9.63 2.80
CA PRO A 256 9.16 10.16 4.15
C PRO A 256 10.49 9.78 4.80
N ALA A 257 11.12 10.76 5.46
CA ALA A 257 12.36 10.54 6.22
C ALA A 257 12.41 11.43 7.47
N ILE A 258 12.79 10.85 8.61
CA ILE A 258 13.07 11.58 9.86
C ILE A 258 14.58 11.62 10.09
N MET A 259 15.11 12.82 10.33
CA MET A 259 16.53 13.03 10.63
C MET A 259 16.72 14.24 11.53
N THR A 260 17.92 14.40 12.11
CA THR A 260 18.24 15.62 12.88
C THR A 260 18.43 16.83 11.95
N LYS A 261 18.19 18.03 12.48
CA LYS A 261 18.47 19.29 11.78
C LYS A 261 19.91 19.35 11.29
N THR A 262 20.86 19.00 12.17
CA THR A 262 22.29 18.97 11.86
C THR A 262 22.61 18.01 10.70
N MET A 263 21.93 16.87 10.62
CA MET A 263 22.12 15.91 9.53
C MET A 263 21.55 16.45 8.21
N LEU A 264 20.36 17.05 8.24
CA LEU A 264 19.76 17.65 7.05
C LEU A 264 20.63 18.79 6.51
N GLU A 265 21.20 19.62 7.37
CA GLU A 265 22.13 20.69 7.00
C GLU A 265 23.36 20.16 6.26
N LYS A 266 23.95 19.06 6.74
CA LYS A 266 25.10 18.41 6.10
C LYS A 266 24.74 17.70 4.80
N LEU A 267 23.59 17.03 4.76
CA LEU A 267 23.16 16.22 3.63
C LEU A 267 22.68 17.06 2.45
N THR A 268 21.98 18.17 2.70
CA THR A 268 21.31 18.95 1.65
C THR A 268 22.27 19.42 0.53
N PRO A 269 23.48 19.92 0.79
CA PRO A 269 24.43 20.28 -0.26
C PRO A 269 24.85 19.08 -1.13
N ALA A 270 25.12 17.93 -0.52
CA ALA A 270 25.50 16.72 -1.25
C ALA A 270 24.32 16.20 -2.07
N TRP A 271 23.13 16.15 -1.48
CA TRP A 271 21.90 15.78 -2.18
C TRP A 271 21.69 16.62 -3.45
N TRP A 272 21.76 17.95 -3.34
CA TRP A 272 21.68 18.84 -4.50
C TRP A 272 22.75 18.56 -5.56
N ASP A 273 24.00 18.47 -5.15
CA ASP A 273 25.14 18.28 -6.05
C ASP A 273 25.06 16.95 -6.83
N PHE A 274 24.75 15.84 -6.14
CA PHE A 274 24.57 14.55 -6.80
C PHE A 274 23.38 14.56 -7.77
N SER A 275 22.22 15.10 -7.37
CA SER A 275 21.05 15.20 -8.26
C SER A 275 21.36 16.05 -9.49
N LEU A 276 22.03 17.20 -9.32
CA LEU A 276 22.38 18.09 -10.42
C LEU A 276 23.38 17.44 -11.36
N ARG A 277 24.45 16.81 -10.83
CA ARG A 277 25.46 16.11 -11.63
C ARG A 277 24.85 14.97 -12.43
N MET A 278 24.01 14.13 -11.81
CA MET A 278 23.33 13.04 -12.50
C MET A 278 22.39 13.56 -13.60
N LYS A 279 21.70 14.68 -13.35
CA LYS A 279 20.74 15.23 -14.33
C LYS A 279 21.44 15.92 -15.50
N ARG A 280 22.48 16.71 -15.21
CA ARG A 280 23.17 17.58 -16.17
C ARG A 280 24.28 16.86 -16.92
N ASP A 281 25.09 16.08 -16.21
CA ASP A 281 26.41 15.62 -16.67
C ASP A 281 26.48 14.13 -16.98
N ASP A 282 25.55 13.31 -16.46
CA ASP A 282 25.53 11.85 -16.70
C ASP A 282 24.27 11.41 -17.46
N PRO A 283 24.34 11.29 -18.80
CA PRO A 283 23.23 10.83 -19.62
C PRO A 283 22.72 9.43 -19.24
N ASP A 284 23.58 8.54 -18.72
CA ASP A 284 23.15 7.22 -18.29
C ASP A 284 22.41 7.31 -16.97
N ALA A 285 22.89 8.09 -15.99
CA ALA A 285 22.15 8.30 -14.75
C ALA A 285 20.78 8.95 -15.01
N ASN A 286 20.74 10.00 -15.83
CA ASN A 286 19.49 10.66 -16.24
C ASN A 286 18.51 9.70 -16.90
N ARG A 287 19.00 8.81 -17.77
CA ARG A 287 18.17 7.82 -18.47
C ARG A 287 17.71 6.69 -17.55
N GLU A 288 18.62 6.09 -16.80
CA GLU A 288 18.32 4.87 -16.03
C GLU A 288 17.58 5.17 -14.74
N PHE A 289 18.01 6.17 -13.96
CA PHE A 289 17.33 6.59 -12.73
C PHE A 289 16.03 7.35 -13.01
N GLY A 290 15.96 8.09 -14.13
CA GLY A 290 14.72 8.67 -14.63
C GLY A 290 13.98 9.54 -13.61
N TRP A 291 12.70 9.24 -13.38
CA TRP A 291 11.81 10.06 -12.53
C TRP A 291 12.18 10.05 -11.04
N VAL A 292 12.97 9.07 -10.58
CA VAL A 292 13.47 8.96 -9.20
C VAL A 292 14.94 9.38 -9.07
N LEU A 293 15.51 10.04 -10.08
CA LEU A 293 16.91 10.48 -10.07
C LEU A 293 17.26 11.34 -8.85
N GLU A 294 16.35 12.21 -8.42
CA GLU A 294 16.55 13.03 -7.23
C GLU A 294 16.72 12.14 -5.98
N MET A 295 15.92 11.09 -5.84
CA MET A 295 16.02 10.14 -4.73
C MET A 295 17.36 9.37 -4.74
N TRP A 296 17.87 9.03 -5.93
CA TRP A 296 19.23 8.47 -6.06
C TRP A 296 20.30 9.49 -5.67
N GLY A 297 20.11 10.76 -5.99
CA GLY A 297 20.98 11.83 -5.53
C GLY A 297 20.96 11.99 -4.00
N TYR A 298 19.80 11.84 -3.38
CA TYR A 298 19.66 11.82 -1.92
C TYR A 298 20.43 10.64 -1.31
N THR A 299 20.18 9.39 -1.74
CA THR A 299 20.81 8.22 -1.11
C THR A 299 22.33 8.16 -1.35
N LEU A 300 22.79 8.50 -2.56
CA LEU A 300 24.23 8.53 -2.86
C LEU A 300 24.93 9.73 -2.19
N GLY A 301 24.24 10.85 -2.05
CA GLY A 301 24.69 11.98 -1.24
C GLY A 301 24.87 11.59 0.23
N ALA A 302 23.87 10.92 0.83
CA ALA A 302 23.94 10.41 2.19
C ALA A 302 25.08 9.41 2.38
N LEU A 303 25.21 8.46 1.46
CA LEU A 303 26.28 7.46 1.47
C LEU A 303 27.67 8.11 1.38
N SER A 304 27.83 9.15 0.55
CA SER A 304 29.11 9.87 0.43
C SER A 304 29.54 10.57 1.72
N LEU A 305 28.60 10.83 2.63
CA LEU A 305 28.82 11.42 3.95
C LEU A 305 28.89 10.37 5.07
N GLY A 306 28.81 9.07 4.73
CA GLY A 306 28.76 7.98 5.71
C GLY A 306 27.43 7.88 6.47
N ILE A 307 26.36 8.52 5.99
CA ILE A 307 25.04 8.48 6.61
C ILE A 307 24.31 7.22 6.13
N ARG A 308 23.88 6.39 7.09
CA ARG A 308 23.14 5.13 6.87
C ARG A 308 21.79 5.17 7.58
N HIS A 309 20.75 4.70 6.91
CA HIS A 309 19.37 4.81 7.35
C HIS A 309 18.90 3.58 8.14
N VAL A 310 18.04 3.82 9.13
CA VAL A 310 17.06 2.84 9.58
C VAL A 310 15.99 2.72 8.48
N VAL A 311 16.16 1.73 7.61
CA VAL A 311 15.26 1.45 6.49
C VAL A 311 13.98 0.79 7.01
N ASP A 312 12.87 1.51 6.95
CA ASP A 312 11.60 1.10 7.55
C ASP A 312 10.54 0.81 6.46
N PRO A 313 10.22 -0.46 6.18
CA PRO A 313 9.21 -0.82 5.18
C PRO A 313 7.77 -0.48 5.61
N ASP A 314 7.54 -0.20 6.89
CA ASP A 314 6.20 0.08 7.43
C ASP A 314 5.97 1.58 7.69
N PHE A 315 6.92 2.43 7.29
CA PHE A 315 6.83 3.87 7.49
C PHE A 315 5.70 4.51 6.67
N GLN A 316 5.30 3.89 5.55
CA GLN A 316 4.10 4.26 4.81
C GLN A 316 3.52 3.04 4.11
N CYS A 317 2.24 3.10 3.76
CA CYS A 317 1.66 2.22 2.75
C CYS A 317 1.70 2.89 1.38
N GLU A 318 1.91 2.06 0.35
CA GLU A 318 1.85 2.47 -1.05
C GLU A 318 1.09 1.40 -1.86
N PRO A 319 -0.24 1.51 -1.98
CA PRO A 319 -1.09 0.41 -2.47
C PRO A 319 -0.97 0.05 -3.97
N GLN A 320 -0.07 0.69 -4.73
CA GLN A 320 0.28 0.39 -6.14
C GLN A 320 -0.90 0.16 -7.11
N GLY A 321 -2.03 0.80 -6.85
CA GLY A 321 -3.22 0.76 -7.70
C GLY A 321 -4.04 -0.53 -7.67
N THR A 322 -3.49 -1.64 -7.16
CA THR A 322 -4.23 -2.88 -6.86
C THR A 322 -4.99 -2.79 -5.54
N GLY A 323 -4.60 -1.85 -4.68
CA GLY A 323 -5.12 -1.74 -3.33
C GLY A 323 -4.44 -2.74 -2.38
N MET A 324 -4.55 -2.45 -1.10
CA MET A 324 -4.10 -3.32 -0.01
C MET A 324 -5.00 -3.11 1.22
N ASP A 325 -4.84 -4.00 2.21
CA ASP A 325 -5.50 -3.93 3.52
C ASP A 325 -4.47 -3.76 4.64
N GLY A 326 -4.94 -3.65 5.90
CA GLY A 326 -4.09 -3.49 7.07
C GLY A 326 -3.64 -2.05 7.23
N MET A 327 -4.51 -1.07 6.94
CA MET A 327 -4.15 0.35 6.99
C MET A 327 -3.73 0.81 8.39
N SER A 328 -4.18 0.11 9.44
CA SER A 328 -3.78 0.34 10.83
C SER A 328 -2.28 0.14 11.10
N LEU A 329 -1.55 -0.58 10.25
CA LEU A 329 -0.12 -0.84 10.41
C LEU A 329 0.77 0.34 9.98
N TYR A 330 0.23 1.26 9.18
CA TYR A 330 1.01 2.28 8.50
C TYR A 330 0.63 3.68 8.97
N PRO A 331 1.59 4.52 9.39
CA PRO A 331 1.29 5.87 9.86
C PRO A 331 0.94 6.82 8.71
N ILE A 332 1.45 6.55 7.51
CA ILE A 332 1.31 7.40 6.34
C ILE A 332 0.68 6.61 5.19
N TYR A 333 -0.35 7.18 4.57
CA TYR A 333 -0.84 6.74 3.27
C TYR A 333 -0.17 7.56 2.17
N HIS A 334 0.57 6.91 1.27
CA HIS A 334 1.16 7.55 0.09
C HIS A 334 0.35 7.22 -1.17
N TYR A 335 -0.37 8.21 -1.70
CA TYR A 335 -1.22 8.06 -2.90
C TYR A 335 -0.51 8.46 -4.20
N THR A 336 0.73 7.99 -4.38
CA THR A 336 1.52 8.33 -5.58
C THR A 336 0.97 7.73 -6.88
N PHE A 337 0.45 6.50 -6.79
CA PHE A 337 -0.16 5.77 -7.90
C PHE A 337 -1.68 5.90 -7.89
N ASP A 338 -2.27 5.81 -9.08
CA ASP A 338 -3.72 5.77 -9.23
C ASP A 338 -4.28 4.52 -8.57
N VAL A 339 -5.35 4.67 -7.78
CA VAL A 339 -6.09 3.54 -7.22
C VAL A 339 -7.35 3.30 -8.01
N ARG A 340 -7.62 2.04 -8.35
CA ARG A 340 -8.76 1.69 -9.20
C ARG A 340 -9.29 0.30 -8.91
N THR A 341 -10.59 0.15 -9.13
CA THR A 341 -11.25 -1.13 -9.30
C THR A 341 -11.41 -1.41 -10.80
N GLU A 342 -11.54 -2.68 -11.18
CA GLU A 342 -11.39 -3.21 -12.55
C GLU A 342 -12.17 -2.50 -13.68
N ARG A 343 -13.12 -1.60 -13.37
CA ARG A 343 -13.76 -0.63 -14.31
C ARG A 343 -14.71 0.38 -13.66
N VAL A 344 -15.11 0.20 -12.40
CA VAL A 344 -16.29 0.88 -11.83
C VAL A 344 -15.92 2.15 -11.05
N TRP A 345 -14.69 2.23 -10.56
CA TRP A 345 -14.26 3.28 -9.66
C TRP A 345 -12.75 3.48 -9.75
N SER A 346 -12.29 4.72 -9.77
CA SER A 346 -10.87 5.05 -9.64
C SER A 346 -10.65 6.46 -9.10
N ILE A 347 -9.59 6.63 -8.32
CA ILE A 347 -9.00 7.93 -8.01
C ILE A 347 -7.63 7.99 -8.69
N SER A 348 -7.49 8.94 -9.60
CA SER A 348 -6.20 9.41 -10.08
C SER A 348 -6.05 10.88 -9.69
N LYS A 349 -5.03 11.20 -8.90
CA LYS A 349 -4.70 12.60 -8.59
C LYS A 349 -4.38 13.42 -9.84
N ARG A 350 -3.96 12.76 -10.93
CA ARG A 350 -3.64 13.39 -12.23
C ARG A 350 -4.88 13.91 -12.94
N THR A 351 -6.04 13.33 -12.71
CA THR A 351 -7.33 13.84 -13.19
C THR A 351 -7.71 15.21 -12.58
N PHE A 352 -7.03 15.59 -11.49
CA PHE A 352 -7.23 16.85 -10.77
C PHE A 352 -5.97 17.72 -10.82
N HIS A 353 -5.24 17.69 -11.95
CA HIS A 353 -4.06 18.51 -12.14
C HIS A 353 -4.39 20.02 -12.17
N GLY A 354 -5.45 20.39 -12.90
CA GLY A 354 -5.88 21.79 -13.10
C GLY A 354 -7.05 22.24 -12.22
N ARG A 355 -7.49 21.43 -11.25
CA ARG A 355 -8.68 21.69 -10.42
C ARG A 355 -8.55 21.02 -9.06
N TYR A 356 -9.36 21.45 -8.10
CA TYR A 356 -9.43 20.81 -6.80
C TYR A 356 -10.11 19.43 -6.92
N PHE A 357 -9.77 18.53 -6.00
CA PHE A 357 -10.49 17.26 -5.86
C PHE A 357 -11.94 17.56 -5.46
N PRO A 358 -12.96 16.93 -6.07
CA PRO A 358 -14.36 17.24 -5.80
C PRO A 358 -14.74 16.89 -4.37
N LYS A 359 -15.63 17.69 -3.77
CA LYS A 359 -16.28 17.29 -2.52
C LYS A 359 -17.12 16.03 -2.75
N ASN A 360 -17.18 15.17 -1.73
CA ASN A 360 -18.04 13.98 -1.72
C ASN A 360 -17.81 13.04 -2.92
N HIS A 361 -16.56 12.73 -3.21
CA HIS A 361 -16.24 11.71 -4.21
C HIS A 361 -16.87 10.37 -3.81
N ARG A 362 -17.44 9.67 -4.79
CA ARG A 362 -18.15 8.40 -4.57
C ARG A 362 -17.24 7.42 -3.84
N LEU A 363 -17.73 6.74 -2.81
CA LEU A 363 -17.00 5.65 -2.16
C LEU A 363 -16.75 4.50 -3.15
N PRO A 364 -15.62 3.79 -3.01
CA PRO A 364 -15.34 2.63 -3.84
C PRO A 364 -16.38 1.51 -3.59
N PRO A 365 -16.59 0.58 -4.54
CA PRO A 365 -17.55 -0.50 -4.36
C PRO A 365 -17.16 -1.40 -3.18
N PRO A 366 -18.10 -2.06 -2.48
CA PRO A 366 -17.83 -2.89 -1.30
C PRO A 366 -16.79 -4.01 -1.46
N CYS A 367 -16.51 -4.42 -2.71
CA CYS A 367 -15.46 -5.39 -3.02
C CYS A 367 -14.02 -4.84 -2.92
N SER A 368 -13.87 -3.52 -2.79
CA SER A 368 -12.56 -2.85 -2.83
C SER A 368 -11.77 -3.10 -1.55
N SER A 369 -10.45 -2.99 -1.64
CA SER A 369 -9.58 -3.09 -0.46
C SER A 369 -9.79 -1.90 0.49
N GLU A 370 -9.38 -2.08 1.75
CA GLU A 370 -9.44 -1.07 2.80
C GLU A 370 -8.72 0.22 2.37
N SER A 371 -7.58 0.11 1.68
CA SER A 371 -6.83 1.28 1.20
C SER A 371 -7.65 2.18 0.26
N HIS A 372 -8.51 1.60 -0.58
CA HIS A 372 -9.38 2.38 -1.46
C HIS A 372 -10.40 3.19 -0.65
N PHE A 373 -11.03 2.56 0.34
CA PHE A 373 -11.98 3.22 1.24
C PHE A 373 -11.28 4.29 2.07
N THR A 374 -10.10 3.98 2.59
CA THR A 374 -9.28 4.88 3.41
C THR A 374 -8.93 6.15 2.66
N LEU A 375 -8.36 6.05 1.46
CA LEU A 375 -8.01 7.22 0.66
C LEU A 375 -9.23 8.12 0.39
N THR A 376 -10.33 7.49 -0.05
CA THR A 376 -11.55 8.23 -0.40
C THR A 376 -12.16 8.92 0.82
N THR A 377 -12.14 8.24 1.97
CA THR A 377 -12.63 8.79 3.24
C THR A 377 -11.78 9.97 3.68
N LEU A 378 -10.45 9.85 3.64
CA LEU A 378 -9.54 10.94 4.01
C LEU A 378 -9.73 12.17 3.12
N PHE A 379 -9.92 11.98 1.81
CA PHE A 379 -10.17 13.08 0.87
C PHE A 379 -11.53 13.74 1.08
N ASN A 380 -12.58 12.95 1.23
CA ASN A 380 -13.93 13.45 1.48
C ASN A 380 -14.02 14.18 2.81
N GLU A 381 -13.39 13.63 3.86
CA GLU A 381 -13.37 14.27 5.18
C GLU A 381 -12.71 15.65 5.11
N ALA A 382 -11.51 15.74 4.53
CA ALA A 382 -10.79 17.02 4.45
C ALA A 382 -11.55 18.04 3.59
N SER A 383 -11.99 17.64 2.38
CA SER A 383 -12.69 18.55 1.46
C SER A 383 -14.06 19.01 1.98
N ALA A 384 -14.74 18.21 2.81
CA ALA A 384 -15.99 18.59 3.46
C ALA A 384 -15.78 19.60 4.60
N ASN A 385 -14.66 19.51 5.33
CA ASN A 385 -14.41 20.31 6.53
C ASN A 385 -13.53 21.55 6.31
N LEU A 386 -12.85 21.66 5.17
CA LEU A 386 -12.02 22.82 4.86
C LEU A 386 -12.87 23.97 4.28
N PRO A 387 -12.79 25.19 4.85
CA PRO A 387 -13.47 26.36 4.30
C PRO A 387 -12.89 26.75 2.94
N HIS A 388 -13.66 27.42 2.09
CA HIS A 388 -13.22 27.87 0.76
C HIS A 388 -12.49 26.77 -0.05
N TRP A 389 -13.03 25.54 -0.03
CA TRP A 389 -12.40 24.38 -0.66
C TRP A 389 -12.09 24.62 -2.15
N GLU A 390 -13.06 25.14 -2.90
CA GLU A 390 -12.98 25.29 -4.36
C GLU A 390 -12.41 26.65 -4.81
N GLY A 391 -12.09 27.53 -3.85
CA GLY A 391 -11.43 28.81 -4.11
C GLY A 391 -12.24 29.72 -5.03
N ASP A 392 -13.54 29.85 -4.79
CA ASP A 392 -14.50 30.51 -5.70
C ASP A 392 -14.04 31.88 -6.18
N ASP A 393 -14.35 32.13 -7.45
CA ASP A 393 -14.37 33.43 -8.14
C ASP A 393 -15.33 34.44 -7.46
N ALA A 394 -15.05 34.84 -6.23
CA ALA A 394 -15.83 35.85 -5.51
C ALA A 394 -14.91 36.75 -4.67
N HIS A 395 -14.43 37.82 -5.29
CA HIS A 395 -14.24 39.06 -4.55
C HIS A 395 -15.63 39.54 -4.07
N GLY A 396 -15.74 39.82 -2.78
CA GLY A 396 -16.89 40.55 -2.22
C GLY A 396 -17.28 40.11 -0.81
N ASP A 397 -16.40 40.28 0.17
CA ASP A 397 -16.67 41.11 1.36
C ASP A 397 -15.62 40.84 2.44
N GLU A 398 -15.02 41.94 2.90
CA GLU A 398 -14.08 41.99 4.00
C GLU A 398 -14.78 41.58 5.32
N THR A 399 -14.30 40.52 5.96
CA THR A 399 -14.37 40.41 7.43
C THR A 399 -13.11 39.72 7.95
N PRO A 400 -12.39 40.31 8.93
CA PRO A 400 -11.26 39.65 9.59
C PRO A 400 -11.74 38.46 10.43
N TRP A 401 -11.04 37.34 10.29
CA TRP A 401 -11.17 36.12 11.09
C TRP A 401 -11.08 36.37 12.61
N PRO A 402 -12.05 35.94 13.44
CA PRO A 402 -11.82 35.74 14.87
C PRO A 402 -11.51 34.26 15.17
N PRO A 403 -10.78 33.97 16.27
CA PRO A 403 -10.36 32.60 16.61
C PRO A 403 -11.57 31.76 17.06
N PRO A 404 -11.71 30.48 16.65
CA PRO A 404 -12.85 29.69 17.08
C PRO A 404 -12.66 29.16 18.50
N ALA A 405 -13.50 29.64 19.41
CA ALA A 405 -13.84 28.98 20.66
C ALA A 405 -14.93 27.91 20.43
N HIS A 406 -14.70 26.74 21.05
CA HIS A 406 -15.56 25.61 21.44
C HIS A 406 -17.04 25.57 21.01
N HIS A 407 -17.51 24.39 20.55
CA HIS A 407 -18.41 23.48 21.29
C HIS A 407 -18.74 22.25 20.42
N TRP A 408 -18.19 21.07 20.74
CA TRP A 408 -18.67 19.79 20.22
C TRP A 408 -19.43 19.08 21.35
N ARG A 409 -20.70 18.74 21.12
CA ARG A 409 -21.48 17.92 22.06
C ARG A 409 -20.97 16.49 22.00
N HIS A 410 -20.61 15.96 23.17
CA HIS A 410 -20.36 14.55 23.40
C HIS A 410 -21.69 13.82 23.61
N ASP A 411 -21.87 12.67 22.98
CA ASP A 411 -22.75 11.63 23.49
C ASP A 411 -21.98 10.30 23.52
N HIS A 412 -21.98 9.67 24.70
CA HIS A 412 -21.32 8.41 25.02
C HIS A 412 -22.34 7.53 25.74
N SER A 413 -22.54 6.30 25.25
CA SER A 413 -23.02 5.12 25.99
C SER A 413 -23.10 3.92 25.01
N ALA A 414 -22.78 2.66 25.31
CA ALA A 414 -22.32 1.92 26.49
C ALA A 414 -21.82 0.49 26.02
N PRO A 415 -21.70 -0.58 26.84
CA PRO A 415 -20.45 -1.07 27.44
C PRO A 415 -20.07 -2.55 27.14
N ALA A 416 -18.94 -3.00 27.69
CA ALA A 416 -18.33 -4.34 27.62
C ALA A 416 -18.79 -5.32 28.73
N ALA A 417 -18.62 -6.65 28.53
CA ALA A 417 -18.60 -7.67 29.60
C ALA A 417 -17.90 -8.99 29.18
N ALA A 418 -17.32 -9.71 30.15
CA ALA A 418 -16.43 -10.89 30.02
C ALA A 418 -16.90 -12.13 30.85
N GLY A 419 -16.48 -13.36 30.46
CA GLY A 419 -16.07 -14.47 31.37
C GLY A 419 -16.87 -15.80 31.56
N ALA A 420 -16.39 -16.92 30.95
CA ALA A 420 -16.29 -18.39 31.36
C ALA A 420 -17.52 -19.25 31.83
N PRO A 421 -17.48 -20.63 31.95
CA PRO A 421 -16.73 -21.77 31.31
C PRO A 421 -17.64 -22.94 30.75
N TRP A 422 -17.05 -24.01 30.15
CA TRP A 422 -17.70 -25.18 29.47
C TRP A 422 -17.98 -26.44 30.35
N PRO A 423 -19.02 -27.26 30.04
CA PRO A 423 -19.10 -28.70 30.33
C PRO A 423 -19.21 -29.60 29.03
N PRO A 424 -18.98 -30.94 29.10
CA PRO A 424 -18.53 -31.76 27.96
C PRO A 424 -19.69 -32.58 27.31
N PRO A 425 -19.49 -33.50 26.33
CA PRO A 425 -20.13 -33.41 25.00
C PRO A 425 -21.14 -34.53 24.68
N VAL A 426 -22.15 -34.23 23.85
CA VAL A 426 -22.88 -35.26 23.08
C VAL A 426 -23.22 -34.72 21.67
N ALA A 427 -22.99 -35.53 20.65
CA ALA A 427 -23.07 -35.22 19.22
C ALA A 427 -24.51 -35.08 18.70
N GLN A 428 -24.82 -34.00 17.95
CA GLN A 428 -26.02 -33.75 17.12
C GLN A 428 -25.80 -32.51 16.18
N PRO A 429 -26.65 -32.25 15.15
CA PRO A 429 -26.30 -31.63 13.84
C PRO A 429 -25.77 -30.19 13.94
N LEU A 430 -25.09 -29.68 12.88
CA LEU A 430 -24.32 -28.41 12.86
C LEU A 430 -25.12 -27.18 13.37
N ALA A 431 -25.22 -27.03 14.69
CA ALA A 431 -26.16 -26.15 15.38
C ALA A 431 -25.58 -24.77 15.76
N SER A 432 -24.48 -24.33 15.16
CA SER A 432 -23.94 -23.00 15.43
C SER A 432 -23.30 -22.31 14.22
N PRO A 433 -23.36 -20.97 14.13
CA PRO A 433 -22.64 -20.17 13.13
C PRO A 433 -21.13 -20.50 13.09
N ALA A 434 -20.51 -20.88 14.21
CA ALA A 434 -19.12 -21.29 14.27
C ALA A 434 -18.85 -22.64 13.58
N ALA A 435 -19.74 -23.62 13.76
CA ALA A 435 -19.65 -24.92 13.08
C ALA A 435 -19.86 -24.78 11.56
N PHE A 436 -20.73 -23.86 11.15
CA PHE A 436 -20.95 -23.50 9.75
C PHE A 436 -19.79 -22.69 9.16
N THR A 437 -19.20 -21.76 9.92
CA THR A 437 -17.94 -21.06 9.57
C THR A 437 -16.82 -22.05 9.29
N HIS A 438 -16.71 -23.12 10.10
CA HIS A 438 -15.76 -24.20 9.86
C HIS A 438 -16.02 -24.98 8.56
N ALA A 439 -17.27 -25.05 8.08
CA ALA A 439 -17.61 -25.76 6.85
C ALA A 439 -17.37 -24.94 5.57
N VAL A 440 -17.33 -23.60 5.66
CA VAL A 440 -17.22 -22.71 4.49
C VAL A 440 -15.86 -22.02 4.38
N VAL A 441 -15.22 -21.64 5.49
CA VAL A 441 -13.90 -20.97 5.46
C VAL A 441 -12.82 -21.89 4.92
N GLY A 442 -12.02 -21.38 3.98
CA GLY A 442 -10.90 -22.11 3.38
C GLY A 442 -11.35 -23.16 2.37
N THR A 443 -12.56 -23.04 1.82
CA THR A 443 -13.14 -24.01 0.89
C THR A 443 -13.30 -23.45 -0.52
N GLY A 444 -13.30 -24.38 -1.47
CA GLY A 444 -13.42 -24.12 -2.90
C GLY A 444 -12.74 -25.25 -3.69
N PRO A 445 -12.91 -25.30 -5.01
CA PRO A 445 -13.59 -24.32 -5.85
C PRO A 445 -15.12 -24.45 -5.79
N TRP A 446 -15.82 -23.34 -5.62
CA TRP A 446 -17.27 -23.27 -5.74
C TRP A 446 -17.65 -22.78 -7.14
N ARG A 447 -18.42 -23.54 -7.89
CA ARG A 447 -18.96 -23.03 -9.16
C ARG A 447 -20.19 -22.17 -8.91
N PHE A 448 -20.21 -21.01 -9.56
CA PHE A 448 -21.32 -20.07 -9.53
C PHE A 448 -21.47 -19.42 -10.90
N GLY A 449 -22.38 -19.96 -11.73
CA GLY A 449 -22.46 -19.59 -13.13
C GLY A 449 -21.15 -19.88 -13.88
N ASP A 450 -20.58 -18.86 -14.52
CA ASP A 450 -19.28 -18.91 -15.20
C ASP A 450 -18.08 -18.61 -14.28
N LYS A 451 -18.34 -18.40 -12.98
CA LYS A 451 -17.33 -18.08 -11.98
C LYS A 451 -16.95 -19.28 -11.13
N VAL A 452 -15.71 -19.27 -10.69
CA VAL A 452 -15.19 -20.13 -9.63
C VAL A 452 -14.87 -19.24 -8.44
N MET A 453 -15.41 -19.58 -7.27
CA MET A 453 -15.21 -18.84 -6.03
C MET A 453 -14.44 -19.64 -4.99
N PHE A 454 -13.66 -18.95 -4.17
CA PHE A 454 -12.99 -19.50 -3.00
C PHE A 454 -13.33 -18.62 -1.80
N PHE A 455 -13.91 -19.22 -0.77
CA PHE A 455 -14.19 -18.54 0.50
C PHE A 455 -12.97 -18.71 1.40
N LEU A 456 -12.25 -17.63 1.64
CA LEU A 456 -11.02 -17.62 2.41
C LEU A 456 -11.29 -17.01 3.79
N ALA A 457 -10.36 -17.23 4.72
CA ALA A 457 -10.41 -16.62 6.04
C ALA A 457 -10.53 -15.07 5.96
N ARG A 458 -10.95 -14.44 7.07
CA ARG A 458 -11.07 -12.97 7.22
C ARG A 458 -12.03 -12.30 6.24
N GLY A 459 -13.10 -13.00 5.88
CA GLY A 459 -14.15 -12.43 5.05
C GLY A 459 -13.67 -12.12 3.62
N VAL A 460 -12.65 -12.80 3.11
CA VAL A 460 -12.17 -12.61 1.73
C VAL A 460 -12.77 -13.68 0.82
N VAL A 461 -13.36 -13.26 -0.30
CA VAL A 461 -13.74 -14.17 -1.38
C VAL A 461 -12.91 -13.84 -2.62
N THR A 462 -12.33 -14.83 -3.27
CA THR A 462 -11.75 -14.64 -4.61
C THR A 462 -12.68 -15.26 -5.64
N SER A 463 -12.84 -14.61 -6.77
CA SER A 463 -13.63 -15.11 -7.89
C SER A 463 -12.89 -14.97 -9.21
N GLN A 464 -12.94 -16.01 -10.03
CA GLN A 464 -12.33 -16.06 -11.34
C GLN A 464 -13.36 -16.49 -12.38
N LYS A 465 -13.31 -15.90 -13.58
CA LYS A 465 -14.12 -16.32 -14.74
C LYS A 465 -13.45 -17.48 -15.49
N GLY A 466 -14.18 -18.55 -15.80
CA GLY A 466 -13.71 -19.68 -16.61
C GLY A 466 -13.22 -20.92 -15.82
N PRO A 467 -12.81 -22.01 -16.50
CA PRO A 467 -12.39 -23.26 -15.86
C PRO A 467 -11.08 -23.10 -15.07
N LEU A 468 -10.96 -23.85 -13.97
CA LEU A 468 -9.74 -23.93 -13.16
C LEU A 468 -8.52 -24.24 -14.04
N GLY A 469 -7.50 -23.36 -14.00
CA GLY A 469 -6.27 -23.52 -14.77
C GLY A 469 -6.26 -22.87 -16.17
N ALA A 470 -7.35 -22.23 -16.61
CA ALA A 470 -7.36 -21.45 -17.84
C ALA A 470 -6.95 -19.98 -17.58
N VAL A 471 -5.68 -19.72 -17.26
CA VAL A 471 -5.17 -18.34 -17.16
C VAL A 471 -3.94 -18.16 -18.05
N LYS A 472 -4.20 -17.86 -19.32
CA LYS A 472 -3.41 -16.84 -20.02
C LYS A 472 -4.17 -15.53 -19.90
N GLY A 473 -3.94 -14.80 -18.81
CA GLY A 473 -4.33 -13.39 -18.68
C GLY A 473 -5.75 -13.04 -18.20
N GLY A 474 -6.47 -13.93 -17.51
CA GLY A 474 -7.72 -13.58 -16.81
C GLY A 474 -7.45 -12.90 -15.45
N THR A 475 -8.11 -11.78 -15.17
CA THR A 475 -8.07 -11.10 -13.87
C THR A 475 -8.90 -11.88 -12.85
N ALA A 476 -8.29 -12.31 -11.75
CA ALA A 476 -9.03 -12.76 -10.58
C ALA A 476 -9.50 -11.52 -9.82
N SER A 477 -10.80 -11.48 -9.48
CA SER A 477 -11.37 -10.40 -8.70
C SER A 477 -11.52 -10.85 -7.24
N SER A 478 -11.15 -10.00 -6.29
CA SER A 478 -11.42 -10.20 -4.88
C SER A 478 -12.72 -9.52 -4.48
N GLY A 479 -13.31 -9.98 -3.38
CA GLY A 479 -14.50 -9.44 -2.77
C GLY A 479 -14.50 -9.74 -1.27
N ARG A 480 -15.57 -9.29 -0.60
CA ARG A 480 -15.75 -9.47 0.83
C ARG A 480 -16.94 -10.36 1.14
N TRP A 481 -16.89 -11.08 2.25
CA TRP A 481 -18.03 -11.80 2.78
C TRP A 481 -18.12 -11.66 4.30
N ARG A 482 -19.36 -11.65 4.83
CA ARG A 482 -19.64 -11.65 6.27
C ARG A 482 -20.94 -12.38 6.57
N PHE A 483 -21.07 -12.91 7.78
CA PHE A 483 -22.35 -13.43 8.26
C PHE A 483 -23.32 -12.28 8.53
N LEU A 484 -24.61 -12.54 8.31
CA LEU A 484 -25.68 -11.72 8.84
C LEU A 484 -25.89 -12.06 10.33
N SER A 485 -25.96 -11.03 11.16
CA SER A 485 -26.32 -11.19 12.57
C SER A 485 -27.83 -11.38 12.73
N ASP A 486 -28.30 -11.91 13.86
CA ASP A 486 -29.74 -12.01 14.16
C ASP A 486 -30.44 -10.63 14.14
N ALA A 487 -29.69 -9.54 14.39
CA ALA A 487 -30.17 -8.17 14.27
C ALA A 487 -30.34 -7.71 12.81
N ASP A 488 -29.57 -8.27 11.87
CA ASP A 488 -29.68 -7.98 10.44
C ASP A 488 -30.85 -8.76 9.77
N ALA A 489 -31.30 -9.87 10.37
CA ALA A 489 -32.37 -10.72 9.84
C ALA A 489 -33.80 -10.17 10.11
N ALA A 490 -33.94 -9.22 11.03
CA ALA A 490 -35.24 -8.68 11.46
C ALA A 490 -35.97 -7.82 10.40
N THR A 491 -35.32 -7.47 9.29
CA THR A 491 -35.95 -6.73 8.18
C THR A 491 -36.54 -7.62 7.08
N GLY A 492 -36.34 -8.94 7.16
CA GLY A 492 -36.87 -9.90 6.18
C GLY A 492 -37.95 -10.77 6.79
N GLY A 493 -39.22 -10.53 6.47
CA GLY A 493 -40.31 -11.42 6.84
C GLY A 493 -40.11 -12.82 6.26
N GLY A 494 -39.89 -13.81 7.13
CA GLY A 494 -39.74 -15.22 6.77
C GLY A 494 -40.21 -16.10 7.90
N ASP A 495 -41.04 -17.08 7.56
CA ASP A 495 -41.72 -18.02 8.44
C ASP A 495 -40.75 -19.02 9.09
N GLY A 496 -40.94 -19.26 10.38
CA GLY A 496 -40.07 -20.09 11.20
C GLY A 496 -40.18 -21.59 10.92
N SER A 497 -39.64 -22.07 9.79
CA SER A 497 -39.45 -23.51 9.58
C SER A 497 -38.12 -23.86 8.89
N ALA A 498 -37.50 -24.92 9.44
CA ALA A 498 -36.23 -25.54 9.09
C ALA A 498 -34.94 -24.80 9.54
N ALA A 499 -34.07 -25.55 10.24
CA ALA A 499 -32.74 -25.15 10.66
C ALA A 499 -31.85 -24.82 9.44
N SER A 500 -31.93 -23.57 8.98
CA SER A 500 -31.11 -23.01 7.91
C SER A 500 -29.94 -22.25 8.55
N ALA A 501 -28.71 -22.56 8.14
CA ALA A 501 -27.52 -21.83 8.58
C ALA A 501 -27.67 -20.33 8.28
N ALA A 502 -27.18 -19.46 9.17
CA ALA A 502 -27.30 -18.01 9.03
C ALA A 502 -26.82 -17.56 7.63
N PRO A 503 -27.62 -16.78 6.88
CA PRO A 503 -27.27 -16.36 5.52
C PRO A 503 -25.98 -15.53 5.50
N LEU A 504 -25.20 -15.73 4.44
CA LEU A 504 -23.90 -15.11 4.23
C LEU A 504 -24.03 -13.98 3.21
N ILE A 505 -23.67 -12.74 3.55
CA ILE A 505 -23.53 -11.70 2.52
C ILE A 505 -22.16 -11.82 1.86
N VAL A 506 -22.14 -11.85 0.54
CA VAL A 506 -20.95 -11.88 -0.31
C VAL A 506 -21.02 -10.71 -1.27
N ALA A 507 -20.12 -9.75 -1.12
CA ALA A 507 -19.93 -8.62 -2.00
C ALA A 507 -18.76 -8.87 -2.95
N THR A 508 -19.07 -9.03 -4.24
CA THR A 508 -18.07 -9.10 -5.30
C THR A 508 -18.16 -7.87 -6.18
N CYS A 509 -17.16 -7.59 -7.01
CA CYS A 509 -17.25 -6.49 -7.96
C CYS A 509 -18.31 -6.70 -9.06
N GLY A 510 -18.94 -7.88 -9.11
CA GLY A 510 -20.09 -8.19 -9.98
C GLY A 510 -21.45 -8.14 -9.27
N GLY A 511 -21.52 -7.70 -8.00
CA GLY A 511 -22.75 -7.59 -7.22
C GLY A 511 -22.64 -8.16 -5.81
N THR A 512 -23.62 -7.80 -4.98
CA THR A 512 -23.79 -8.32 -3.61
C THR A 512 -24.86 -9.40 -3.60
N PHE A 513 -24.55 -10.53 -2.97
CA PHE A 513 -25.43 -11.69 -2.89
C PHE A 513 -25.55 -12.15 -1.45
N GLU A 514 -26.75 -12.47 -1.01
CA GLU A 514 -27.03 -13.27 0.17
C GLU A 514 -26.97 -14.74 -0.23
N LEU A 515 -26.10 -15.51 0.41
CA LEU A 515 -25.89 -16.93 0.15
C LEU A 515 -26.45 -17.77 1.29
N THR A 516 -27.32 -18.71 0.97
CA THR A 516 -27.85 -19.71 1.89
C THR A 516 -27.30 -21.08 1.50
N PHE A 517 -26.50 -21.69 2.37
CA PHE A 517 -25.87 -22.98 2.08
C PHE A 517 -26.74 -24.13 2.57
N GLN A 518 -26.73 -25.21 1.80
CA GLN A 518 -27.47 -26.43 2.06
C GLN A 518 -26.62 -27.64 1.69
N LEU A 519 -26.79 -28.74 2.41
CA LEU A 519 -26.18 -30.02 2.07
C LEU A 519 -27.20 -30.83 1.28
N ASP A 520 -26.91 -31.11 0.01
CA ASP A 520 -27.73 -31.94 -0.87
C ASP A 520 -27.01 -33.29 -1.08
N GLY A 521 -27.47 -34.31 -0.35
CA GLY A 521 -26.79 -35.60 -0.26
C GLY A 521 -25.39 -35.47 0.36
N SER A 522 -24.34 -35.75 -0.43
CA SER A 522 -22.94 -35.61 -0.02
C SER A 522 -22.25 -34.35 -0.55
N ARG A 523 -22.98 -33.45 -1.20
CA ARG A 523 -22.43 -32.25 -1.85
C ARG A 523 -22.98 -30.98 -1.21
N TRP A 524 -22.07 -30.10 -0.79
CA TRP A 524 -22.44 -28.75 -0.38
C TRP A 524 -22.84 -27.89 -1.57
N GLN A 525 -23.95 -27.17 -1.42
CA GLN A 525 -24.47 -26.19 -2.37
C GLN A 525 -24.83 -24.90 -1.64
N PHE A 526 -24.97 -23.80 -2.38
CA PHE A 526 -25.61 -22.58 -1.88
C PHE A 526 -26.58 -22.00 -2.89
N ARG A 527 -27.61 -21.31 -2.39
CA ARG A 527 -28.50 -20.44 -3.18
C ARG A 527 -28.04 -19.01 -3.00
N ALA A 528 -27.88 -18.27 -4.10
CA ALA A 528 -27.53 -16.86 -4.11
C ALA A 528 -28.73 -15.98 -4.44
N LYS A 529 -29.09 -15.05 -3.55
CA LYS A 529 -30.10 -14.02 -3.74
C LYS A 529 -29.42 -12.64 -3.85
N PRO A 530 -29.62 -11.85 -4.91
CA PRO A 530 -29.05 -10.51 -5.02
C PRO A 530 -29.56 -9.56 -3.92
N VAL A 531 -28.72 -8.60 -3.48
CA VAL A 531 -29.06 -7.57 -2.48
C VAL A 531 -28.83 -6.16 -3.08
N GLY A 532 -29.88 -5.33 -3.20
CA GLY A 532 -29.79 -3.88 -3.52
C GLY A 532 -30.44 -3.39 -4.83
N ASP A 533 -30.66 -2.06 -4.89
CA ASP A 533 -31.73 -1.29 -5.57
C ASP A 533 -31.64 -1.14 -7.11
N GLY A 534 -31.53 -2.24 -7.84
CA GLY A 534 -31.75 -2.26 -9.30
C GLY A 534 -32.96 -3.11 -9.63
N GLY A 535 -34.13 -2.46 -9.77
CA GLY A 535 -35.40 -3.11 -10.06
C GLY A 535 -35.31 -4.17 -11.17
N GLY A 536 -35.77 -5.36 -10.82
CA GLY A 536 -35.98 -6.50 -11.72
C GLY A 536 -36.57 -7.63 -10.90
N ASP A 537 -37.86 -7.89 -11.10
CA ASP A 537 -38.64 -8.96 -10.49
C ASP A 537 -37.85 -10.26 -10.30
N GLY A 538 -37.96 -10.85 -9.11
CA GLY A 538 -37.90 -12.31 -8.91
C GLY A 538 -36.76 -13.06 -9.60
N GLY A 539 -35.56 -12.47 -9.71
CA GLY A 539 -34.42 -13.15 -10.32
C GLY A 539 -34.15 -14.49 -9.61
N GLU A 540 -34.29 -15.59 -10.35
CA GLU A 540 -34.13 -16.95 -9.82
C GLU A 540 -32.87 -17.09 -8.97
N ALA A 541 -33.03 -17.66 -7.77
CA ALA A 541 -31.91 -17.97 -6.89
C ALA A 541 -30.91 -18.85 -7.65
N ARG A 542 -29.70 -18.33 -7.90
CA ARG A 542 -28.67 -19.08 -8.61
C ARG A 542 -28.03 -20.08 -7.66
N VAL A 543 -27.96 -21.34 -8.06
CA VAL A 543 -27.35 -22.40 -7.26
C VAL A 543 -25.86 -22.49 -7.58
N GLY A 544 -25.02 -22.41 -6.55
CA GLY A 544 -23.61 -22.76 -6.64
C GLY A 544 -23.32 -24.10 -5.96
N SER A 545 -22.31 -24.82 -6.42
CA SER A 545 -21.94 -26.13 -5.86
C SER A 545 -20.43 -26.26 -5.65
N LEU A 546 -20.04 -26.98 -4.61
CA LEU A 546 -18.64 -27.32 -4.39
C LEU A 546 -18.16 -28.32 -5.45
N ASP A 547 -17.17 -27.89 -6.25
CA ASP A 547 -16.62 -28.66 -7.36
C ASP A 547 -15.44 -29.53 -6.92
N ALA A 548 -15.79 -30.80 -6.71
CA ALA A 548 -14.92 -31.95 -6.53
C ALA A 548 -14.20 -32.11 -5.18
N PRO A 549 -14.08 -33.36 -4.68
CA PRO A 549 -13.24 -33.70 -3.53
C PRO A 549 -11.75 -33.39 -3.80
N PRO A 550 -10.88 -33.37 -2.77
CA PRO A 550 -9.46 -33.04 -2.91
C PRO A 550 -8.75 -33.91 -3.97
N PRO A 551 -7.69 -33.40 -4.65
CA PRO A 551 -6.88 -34.18 -5.58
C PRO A 551 -6.34 -35.47 -4.93
N LYS A 552 -6.21 -36.56 -5.70
CA LYS A 552 -5.53 -37.79 -5.20
C LYS A 552 -4.09 -37.45 -4.80
N GLY A 553 -3.71 -37.78 -3.56
CA GLY A 553 -2.40 -37.42 -3.00
C GLY A 553 -2.38 -36.14 -2.16
N ALA A 554 -3.51 -35.43 -2.04
CA ALA A 554 -3.66 -34.43 -0.98
C ALA A 554 -3.50 -35.12 0.37
N HIS A 555 -2.74 -34.51 1.29
CA HIS A 555 -2.70 -34.98 2.66
C HIS A 555 -4.14 -34.97 3.20
N ARG A 556 -4.77 -36.14 3.33
CA ARG A 556 -5.95 -36.40 4.18
C ARG A 556 -5.58 -36.24 5.67
N ALA A 557 -4.67 -35.33 5.98
CA ALA A 557 -4.43 -34.93 7.35
C ALA A 557 -5.64 -34.08 7.72
N GLU A 558 -6.60 -34.77 8.34
CA GLU A 558 -7.76 -34.21 9.00
C GLU A 558 -7.38 -32.86 9.59
N SER A 559 -8.12 -31.82 9.23
CA SER A 559 -8.01 -30.48 9.83
C SER A 559 -8.01 -30.50 11.37
N ALA A 560 -8.42 -31.63 11.98
CA ALA A 560 -8.36 -31.95 13.41
C ALA A 560 -6.95 -32.25 13.99
N GLN A 561 -5.89 -32.39 13.17
CA GLN A 561 -4.55 -32.81 13.65
C GLN A 561 -3.43 -31.77 13.45
N LEU A 562 -3.75 -30.56 12.99
CA LEU A 562 -2.73 -29.50 12.88
C LEU A 562 -2.37 -29.00 14.29
N ALA A 563 -1.08 -29.03 14.62
CA ALA A 563 -0.59 -28.52 15.89
C ALA A 563 -0.97 -27.02 16.03
N PRO A 564 -1.68 -26.61 17.11
CA PRO A 564 -2.01 -25.21 17.34
C PRO A 564 -0.77 -24.31 17.27
N GLY A 565 -0.86 -23.19 16.56
CA GLY A 565 0.25 -22.25 16.37
C GLY A 565 1.32 -22.69 15.36
N SER A 566 1.20 -23.86 14.74
CA SER A 566 2.11 -24.25 13.64
C SER A 566 1.84 -23.46 12.37
N LEU A 567 2.86 -23.31 11.52
CA LEU A 567 2.72 -22.66 10.21
C LEU A 567 1.55 -23.24 9.38
N ALA A 568 1.40 -24.56 9.39
CA ALA A 568 0.33 -25.24 8.67
C ALA A 568 -1.06 -24.87 9.22
N ALA A 569 -1.20 -24.73 10.55
CA ALA A 569 -2.45 -24.26 11.16
C ALA A 569 -2.76 -22.80 10.79
N ILE A 570 -1.73 -21.94 10.73
CA ILE A 570 -1.85 -20.52 10.41
C ILE A 570 -2.32 -20.28 8.97
N ILE A 571 -1.78 -21.03 8.00
CA ILE A 571 -2.09 -20.80 6.58
C ILE A 571 -3.30 -21.59 6.08
N ALA A 572 -3.84 -22.53 6.88
CA ALA A 572 -4.96 -23.36 6.50
C ALA A 572 -6.23 -22.53 6.24
N GLY A 573 -6.71 -22.54 4.99
CA GLY A 573 -7.85 -21.75 4.53
C GLY A 573 -7.54 -20.28 4.27
N ALA A 574 -6.26 -19.91 4.26
CA ALA A 574 -5.80 -18.54 4.13
C ALA A 574 -5.45 -18.21 2.67
N GLY A 575 -5.60 -16.93 2.32
CA GLY A 575 -5.23 -16.31 1.06
C GLY A 575 -6.06 -15.05 0.80
N PRO A 576 -5.92 -14.41 -0.38
CA PRO A 576 -4.96 -14.74 -1.42
C PRO A 576 -3.51 -14.40 -1.02
N PHE A 577 -2.57 -15.18 -1.51
CA PHE A 577 -1.14 -14.95 -1.48
C PHE A 577 -0.67 -14.55 -2.88
N ALA A 578 0.37 -13.71 -2.95
CA ALA A 578 1.17 -13.47 -4.13
C ALA A 578 2.35 -14.42 -4.10
N TRP A 579 2.39 -15.37 -5.04
CA TRP A 579 3.51 -16.28 -5.22
C TRP A 579 4.37 -15.76 -6.36
N ALA A 580 5.62 -15.39 -6.09
CA ALA A 580 6.46 -14.67 -7.08
C ALA A 580 5.78 -13.41 -7.66
N GLY A 581 4.98 -12.70 -6.86
CA GLY A 581 4.22 -11.52 -7.31
C GLY A 581 2.95 -11.83 -8.13
N MET A 582 2.62 -13.11 -8.32
CA MET A 582 1.44 -13.55 -9.08
C MET A 582 0.32 -13.99 -8.14
N THR A 583 -0.91 -13.52 -8.39
CA THR A 583 -2.11 -13.78 -7.59
C THR A 583 -3.21 -14.44 -8.43
N PRO A 584 -4.17 -15.16 -7.82
CA PRO A 584 -4.26 -15.53 -6.40
C PRO A 584 -3.65 -16.93 -6.13
N ALA A 585 -2.85 -17.06 -5.07
CA ALA A 585 -2.53 -18.35 -4.45
C ALA A 585 -3.31 -18.52 -3.13
N ALA A 586 -3.77 -19.72 -2.80
CA ALA A 586 -4.50 -19.97 -1.55
C ALA A 586 -4.27 -21.40 -1.05
N PHE A 587 -4.01 -21.54 0.26
CA PHE A 587 -3.83 -22.84 0.92
C PHE A 587 -5.20 -23.26 1.46
N LEU A 588 -5.95 -24.02 0.67
CA LEU A 588 -7.30 -24.44 1.05
C LEU A 588 -7.24 -25.60 2.04
N ARG A 589 -8.31 -25.79 2.82
CA ARG A 589 -8.42 -26.94 3.72
C ARG A 589 -8.39 -28.26 2.94
N GLU A 590 -8.15 -29.38 3.64
CA GLU A 590 -7.99 -30.72 3.05
C GLU A 590 -6.78 -30.83 2.10
N GLY A 591 -5.74 -30.03 2.33
CA GLY A 591 -4.47 -30.11 1.62
C GLY A 591 -4.53 -29.74 0.14
N ARG A 592 -5.54 -28.98 -0.29
CA ARG A 592 -5.64 -28.47 -1.67
C ARG A 592 -4.94 -27.12 -1.76
N PHE A 593 -4.05 -26.96 -2.73
CA PHE A 593 -3.35 -25.71 -2.98
C PHE A 593 -3.83 -25.08 -4.28
N GLN A 594 -4.35 -23.85 -4.23
CA GLN A 594 -4.74 -23.09 -5.42
C GLN A 594 -3.61 -22.14 -5.79
N THR A 595 -3.26 -22.08 -7.08
CA THR A 595 -2.25 -21.14 -7.61
C THR A 595 -2.79 -20.41 -8.84
N PRO A 596 -2.13 -19.31 -9.28
CA PRO A 596 -2.46 -18.65 -10.55
C PRO A 596 -2.32 -19.59 -11.76
N TRP A 597 -1.49 -20.63 -11.64
CA TRP A 597 -1.17 -21.54 -12.73
C TRP A 597 -2.06 -22.78 -12.72
N GLY A 598 -2.63 -23.17 -11.58
CA GLY A 598 -3.41 -24.40 -11.47
C GLY A 598 -3.60 -24.88 -10.05
N VAL A 599 -4.09 -26.12 -9.91
CA VAL A 599 -4.33 -26.75 -8.60
C VAL A 599 -3.17 -27.67 -8.25
N GLY A 600 -2.80 -27.67 -6.98
CA GLY A 600 -1.81 -28.55 -6.36
C GLY A 600 -2.28 -29.10 -5.03
N THR A 601 -1.35 -29.68 -4.29
CA THR A 601 -1.53 -30.16 -2.93
C THR A 601 -0.60 -29.43 -1.98
N TRP A 602 -0.94 -29.38 -0.69
CA TRP A 602 -0.04 -28.91 0.36
C TRP A 602 -0.28 -29.66 1.67
N GLY A 603 0.67 -29.58 2.59
CA GLY A 603 0.55 -30.12 3.93
C GLY A 603 1.76 -29.81 4.81
N PRO A 604 1.69 -30.08 6.13
CA PRO A 604 2.85 -29.98 7.00
C PRO A 604 3.92 -31.02 6.61
N LYS A 605 5.19 -30.61 6.63
CA LYS A 605 6.31 -31.54 6.44
C LYS A 605 6.44 -32.46 7.66
N ARG A 606 6.33 -33.77 7.44
CA ARG A 606 6.38 -34.76 8.53
C ARG A 606 7.72 -34.68 9.27
N GLY A 607 7.67 -34.51 10.59
CA GLY A 607 8.86 -34.49 11.45
C GLY A 607 9.65 -33.17 11.42
N VAL A 608 9.19 -32.14 10.70
CA VAL A 608 9.84 -30.82 10.67
C VAL A 608 8.82 -29.74 11.04
N PRO A 609 8.83 -29.22 12.28
CA PRO A 609 7.88 -28.20 12.70
C PRO A 609 8.06 -26.91 11.88
N ASN A 610 6.96 -26.20 11.62
CA ASN A 610 6.93 -24.92 10.89
C ASN A 610 7.47 -24.95 9.45
N VAL A 611 7.45 -26.12 8.82
CA VAL A 611 7.69 -26.28 7.38
C VAL A 611 6.45 -26.86 6.72
N VAL A 612 6.04 -26.25 5.61
CA VAL A 612 4.93 -26.71 4.78
C VAL A 612 5.48 -27.18 3.45
N GLU A 613 4.98 -28.30 2.95
CA GLU A 613 5.25 -28.77 1.60
C GLU A 613 4.07 -28.40 0.70
N ALA A 614 4.36 -27.92 -0.51
CA ALA A 614 3.35 -27.67 -1.53
C ALA A 614 3.81 -28.24 -2.88
N THR A 615 2.93 -28.94 -3.58
CA THR A 615 3.20 -29.56 -4.87
C THR A 615 2.19 -29.10 -5.89
N PHE A 616 2.63 -28.46 -6.96
CA PHE A 616 1.78 -28.06 -8.09
C PHE A 616 2.58 -28.21 -9.38
N PHE A 617 1.92 -28.58 -10.49
CA PHE A 617 2.60 -28.92 -11.76
C PHE A 617 3.68 -30.02 -11.66
N GLY A 618 3.56 -30.92 -10.69
CA GLY A 618 4.58 -31.95 -10.43
C GLY A 618 5.89 -31.40 -9.86
N ILE A 619 5.89 -30.15 -9.39
CA ILE A 619 7.03 -29.50 -8.77
C ILE A 619 6.76 -29.39 -7.27
N GLU A 620 7.70 -29.86 -6.46
CA GLU A 620 7.63 -29.79 -5.00
C GLU A 620 8.34 -28.55 -4.46
N HIS A 621 7.72 -27.90 -3.49
CA HIS A 621 8.19 -26.72 -2.81
C HIS A 621 8.16 -26.93 -1.29
N GLU A 622 9.19 -26.45 -0.60
CA GLU A 622 9.19 -26.32 0.87
C GLU A 622 8.98 -24.85 1.22
N LEU A 623 8.06 -24.59 2.14
CA LEU A 623 7.72 -23.26 2.62
C LEU A 623 8.07 -23.14 4.08
N THR A 624 8.82 -22.10 4.40
CA THR A 624 9.16 -21.72 5.77
C THR A 624 8.69 -20.30 6.04
N LEU A 625 8.52 -19.93 7.31
CA LEU A 625 8.37 -18.53 7.67
C LEU A 625 9.64 -17.79 7.28
N GLY A 626 9.50 -16.71 6.51
CA GLY A 626 10.56 -15.74 6.33
C GLY A 626 10.92 -15.13 7.69
N SER A 627 12.20 -14.87 7.94
CA SER A 627 12.65 -14.34 9.23
C SER A 627 11.86 -13.11 9.67
N ALA A 628 11.38 -13.14 10.91
CA ALA A 628 10.81 -12.05 11.73
C ALA A 628 9.45 -11.44 11.36
N GLU A 629 8.84 -11.74 10.21
CA GLU A 629 7.56 -11.13 9.81
C GLU A 629 6.49 -12.20 9.53
N CYS A 630 5.39 -12.13 10.26
CA CYS A 630 4.24 -12.96 10.02
C CYS A 630 3.62 -12.66 8.63
N GLY A 631 3.26 -13.71 7.88
CA GLY A 631 2.60 -13.57 6.57
C GLY A 631 3.50 -13.50 5.34
N ARG A 632 4.82 -13.58 5.52
CA ARG A 632 5.77 -13.80 4.44
C ARG A 632 6.36 -15.19 4.56
N LEU A 633 6.05 -16.04 3.59
CA LEU A 633 6.64 -17.37 3.46
C LEU A 633 7.78 -17.29 2.43
N LEU A 634 8.83 -18.06 2.69
CA LEU A 634 9.86 -18.33 1.71
C LEU A 634 9.57 -19.71 1.10
N SER A 635 9.28 -19.76 -0.19
CA SER A 635 9.21 -21.02 -0.93
C SER A 635 10.59 -21.38 -1.48
N VAL A 636 11.00 -22.63 -1.29
CA VAL A 636 12.21 -23.23 -1.85
C VAL A 636 11.80 -24.41 -2.73
N ARG A 637 12.03 -24.33 -4.03
CA ARG A 637 11.75 -25.44 -4.96
C ARG A 637 12.74 -26.57 -4.73
N ARG A 638 12.27 -27.80 -4.49
CA ARG A 638 13.14 -28.94 -4.14
C ARG A 638 14.12 -29.34 -5.25
N LYS A 639 13.69 -29.20 -6.50
CA LYS A 639 14.47 -29.66 -7.67
C LYS A 639 15.79 -28.91 -7.84
N ASP A 640 15.81 -27.61 -7.56
CA ASP A 640 16.93 -26.71 -7.91
C ASP A 640 17.22 -25.64 -6.84
N GLY A 641 16.51 -25.65 -5.72
CA GLY A 641 16.72 -24.72 -4.61
C GLY A 641 16.21 -23.30 -4.88
N ASP A 642 15.47 -23.07 -5.97
CA ASP A 642 14.95 -21.75 -6.34
C ASP A 642 14.10 -21.15 -5.22
N ARG A 643 14.40 -19.90 -4.86
CA ARG A 643 13.83 -19.22 -3.69
C ARG A 643 12.86 -18.12 -4.13
N VAL A 644 11.60 -18.27 -3.74
CA VAL A 644 10.52 -17.39 -4.16
C VAL A 644 9.77 -16.86 -2.93
N PRO A 645 9.59 -15.54 -2.78
CA PRO A 645 8.75 -15.00 -1.74
C PRO A 645 7.27 -15.30 -2.03
N VAL A 646 6.56 -15.68 -0.98
CA VAL A 646 5.11 -15.90 -0.99
C VAL A 646 4.50 -15.04 0.11
N ALA A 647 3.84 -13.96 -0.25
CA ALA A 647 3.32 -12.99 0.70
C ALA A 647 1.80 -12.97 0.68
N PHE A 648 1.15 -12.81 1.83
CA PHE A 648 -0.28 -12.55 1.88
C PHE A 648 -0.58 -11.23 1.15
N THR A 649 -1.66 -11.18 0.37
CA THR A 649 -2.06 -9.99 -0.42
C THR A 649 -3.10 -9.12 0.29
N HIS A 650 -3.53 -9.57 1.47
CA HIS A 650 -4.39 -8.90 2.44
C HIS A 650 -3.68 -8.97 3.81
N GLU A 651 -4.32 -8.69 4.96
CA GLU A 651 -3.65 -8.67 6.28
C GLU A 651 -2.73 -9.89 6.59
N SER A 652 -1.68 -9.67 7.38
CA SER A 652 -0.76 -10.71 7.87
C SER A 652 -1.50 -11.82 8.67
N PRO A 653 -1.28 -13.13 8.45
CA PRO A 653 -2.00 -14.26 9.08
C PRO A 653 -1.91 -14.42 10.61
N CYS A 654 -1.28 -13.49 11.34
CA CYS A 654 -0.90 -13.69 12.74
C CYS A 654 -1.56 -12.76 13.76
N GLU A 655 -2.70 -12.21 13.40
CA GLU A 655 -3.72 -11.78 14.37
C GLU A 655 -4.90 -12.76 14.32
#